data_AF-A0A381QST6-F1
#
_entry.id   AF-A0A381QST6-F1
#
_cell.length_a   1.000
_cell.length_b   1.000
_cell.length_c   1.000
_cell.angle_alpha   90.00
_cell.angle_beta   90.00
_cell.angle_gamma   90.00
#
_symmetry.space_group_name_H-M   'P 1'
#
loop_
_entity.id
_entity.type
_entity.pdbx_description
1 polymer ?
#
loop_
_entity_poly.entity_id
_entity_poly.type
_entity_poly.pdbx_seq_one_letter_code
_entity_poly.pdbx_strand_id
1 'polypeptide(L)'
;MLLISLSLARADDNRLVAFEHFIETITVAEGDSTVTLFHRFVIEGSVSVVSDSISLPGFRLDSVNGMLILEGTFRQSGVVTVSYDYLRGNIPVVVEPAVSRLPFLGKTPIGSAKTSTTSNAETFPRLPVVADGAIFRSISISPNSGTIMNGGLQLNLQGKLSEEMTINGVLSDQNTPIQPEGDTRSLSEIDKVFIEVKHPTATIKAGDIDLKLRNGRYQQHDRRLEGVNFSSSGEEGNATAVVGSARGKFHTMAFRGEDQNQGPYRLTGKDGGRRIMITAGSEKVWLNGDRLNRGESVDYTIDYGQSELTFTPRHLIDSNSRINVEFEYADFGFQRQVASAGASKKWGGEKVAVAINWIREADNISGNTFFPLTSEDRTLLATSGGSSIVRSLAVPDSSGEYVRTVNPDNPDDSIFIYSITGFDEQRYSVGFHNAGAAGLYARRVTAEGRLYFEYIPEHERKQHTDLYVPWKMLSAPQMQQVANMTAAFKLADQTDLSIEMAGSGLNPNRLAQGVTSSGGVAGEISISHKSELPAQLGAIVINAETRGAGSGFMSLQRESPVEFWREWNLQKESWDSAVMGGLKRQTTQITLSHDLPERATTSFSLGKYGDVTQESNRWQVRSSYGARYLNKLSIDFTDVQRKSVSLANSQWRRGRIYASLMPGDVHPYIRREEETRTADMKFDESSAGIRLEKGRFQGNLGIIQRNDYRGEPSSLDWQNEGKSWLGEIDLKGKPAKGLKTSLVLKQRLKSFNDGRDDLNYSLARGSVKYSPKRGDTRGSFDFRLERNLYEEKIVVYDSVARGMGQFRFDSATGLYIEDPAGPYVAFHLPSGNRTPATHLVTGIRLSKKFRNSSNILLKDFTWRFLGSSDFTGQEATATAVLAPSISDAGINRSRLTAQTDLRYVPRKTRRRASLKAAAQREVVAQSIQELRDRQKRELTINWEEPLGEPFTLVLDLSSHIMDHNSSILSRKRMTEGWFSETGLRWRRDQALQLGGDLIIGRNTGESATRSLDLTITGIQLETLMFPGRRGRIDGSLGMFNVFQNGETLSSLPPEAARGMQLGLNLRSTVTAVLNLTEELTLNLNTTYLNDAVHQNFLMFSGEVRASF
;
A
#
# COMPACT_ATOMS: atom_id res chain seq x y z
N MET A 1 -17.87 24.84 -48.72
CA MET A 1 -19.32 24.79 -48.43
C MET A 1 -19.52 24.12 -47.08
N LEU A 2 -19.67 24.89 -46.00
CA LEU A 2 -20.40 24.52 -44.78
C LEU A 2 -20.35 25.74 -43.84
N LEU A 3 -21.24 26.67 -44.13
CA LEU A 3 -21.59 27.84 -43.32
C LEU A 3 -23.10 28.00 -43.49
N ILE A 4 -23.77 28.44 -42.42
CA ILE A 4 -25.22 28.74 -42.26
C ILE A 4 -26.02 27.60 -41.61
N SER A 5 -26.18 27.65 -40.28
CA SER A 5 -27.36 28.22 -39.57
C SER A 5 -27.55 27.58 -38.20
N LEU A 6 -27.28 28.34 -37.13
CA LEU A 6 -27.90 28.16 -35.82
C LEU A 6 -28.05 29.55 -35.21
N SER A 7 -29.19 30.18 -35.52
CA SER A 7 -29.70 31.35 -34.83
C SER A 7 -31.04 30.95 -34.21
N LEU A 8 -31.10 30.88 -32.88
CA LEU A 8 -32.23 31.22 -31.99
C LEU A 8 -32.10 30.47 -30.66
N ALA A 9 -31.51 31.14 -29.67
CA ALA A 9 -31.92 31.01 -28.27
C ALA A 9 -31.59 32.34 -27.56
N ARG A 10 -32.56 32.82 -26.78
CA ARG A 10 -32.68 34.16 -26.24
C ARG A 10 -32.03 34.22 -24.85
N ALA A 11 -31.32 35.31 -24.61
CA ALA A 11 -30.96 35.97 -23.34
C ALA A 11 -30.94 35.16 -22.03
N ASP A 12 -29.74 35.03 -21.45
CA ASP A 12 -29.52 35.07 -19.99
C ASP A 12 -28.30 35.97 -19.70
N ASP A 13 -28.49 36.90 -18.75
CA ASP A 13 -27.58 37.96 -18.33
C ASP A 13 -26.41 37.43 -17.49
N ASN A 14 -25.37 36.91 -18.16
CA ASN A 14 -24.04 36.81 -17.56
C ASN A 14 -22.97 36.84 -18.65
N ARG A 15 -22.66 38.04 -19.18
CA ARG A 15 -21.55 38.21 -20.11
C ARG A 15 -20.23 38.09 -19.34
N LEU A 16 -19.56 36.94 -19.48
CA LEU A 16 -18.21 36.66 -18.94
C LEU A 16 -17.12 37.59 -19.53
N VAL A 17 -17.41 38.34 -20.59
CA VAL A 17 -16.51 39.30 -21.24
C VAL A 17 -17.31 40.51 -21.73
N ALA A 18 -16.85 41.73 -21.44
CA ALA A 18 -17.44 42.99 -21.91
C ALA A 18 -16.49 43.74 -22.86
N PHE A 19 -17.05 44.54 -23.76
CA PHE A 19 -16.34 45.43 -24.69
C PHE A 19 -16.37 46.85 -24.13
N GLU A 20 -15.22 47.48 -23.94
CA GLU A 20 -15.12 48.87 -23.47
C GLU A 20 -14.20 49.68 -24.39
N HIS A 21 -14.57 50.94 -24.63
CA HIS A 21 -13.77 51.90 -25.39
C HIS A 21 -12.87 52.69 -24.45
N PHE A 22 -11.60 52.86 -24.81
CA PHE A 22 -10.63 53.61 -24.02
C PHE A 22 -9.81 54.54 -24.90
N ILE A 23 -9.46 55.70 -24.36
CA ILE A 23 -8.59 56.69 -25.00
C ILE A 23 -7.50 57.05 -24.00
N GLU A 24 -6.25 56.88 -24.40
CA GLU A 24 -5.10 57.27 -23.60
C GLU A 24 -4.10 58.08 -24.40
N THR A 25 -3.35 58.91 -23.68
CA THR A 25 -2.33 59.78 -24.24
C THR A 25 -0.97 59.32 -23.72
N ILE A 26 -0.10 58.92 -24.64
CA ILE A 26 1.19 58.29 -24.36
C ILE A 26 2.31 59.20 -24.88
N THR A 27 3.30 59.48 -24.04
CA THR A 27 4.52 60.19 -24.44
C THR A 27 5.51 59.18 -25.00
N VAL A 28 5.96 59.39 -26.24
CA VAL A 28 6.91 58.53 -26.95
C VAL A 28 8.24 59.23 -27.13
N ALA A 29 9.35 58.50 -26.99
CA ALA A 29 10.69 59.04 -27.15
C ALA A 29 11.25 58.72 -28.56
N GLU A 30 12.21 59.54 -29.01
CA GLU A 30 12.97 59.25 -30.22
C GLU A 30 13.67 57.88 -30.10
N GLY A 31 13.50 57.01 -31.10
CA GLY A 31 14.06 55.65 -31.12
C GLY A 31 13.11 54.54 -30.62
N ASP A 32 11.96 54.87 -30.03
CA ASP A 32 10.99 53.87 -29.60
C ASP A 32 10.44 53.09 -30.80
N SER A 33 10.43 51.75 -30.69
CA SER A 33 9.93 50.81 -31.70
C SER A 33 8.64 50.10 -31.28
N THR A 34 8.21 50.27 -30.03
CA THR A 34 7.00 49.68 -29.47
C THR A 34 6.32 50.64 -28.51
N VAL A 35 5.00 50.75 -28.61
CA VAL A 35 4.16 51.54 -27.69
C VAL A 35 3.23 50.59 -26.95
N THR A 36 3.36 50.53 -25.63
CA THR A 36 2.50 49.68 -24.79
C THR A 36 1.25 50.44 -24.36
N LEU A 37 0.09 49.85 -24.58
CA LEU A 37 -1.22 50.35 -24.17
C LEU A 37 -1.55 49.91 -22.75
N PHE A 38 -2.38 50.67 -22.06
CA PHE A 38 -2.78 50.40 -20.67
C PHE A 38 -3.55 49.07 -20.53
N HIS A 39 -4.32 48.67 -21.53
CA HIS A 39 -5.15 47.46 -21.48
C HIS A 39 -4.66 46.36 -22.44
N ARG A 40 -4.82 45.11 -21.99
CA ARG A 40 -4.60 43.88 -22.79
C ARG A 40 -5.88 43.48 -23.53
N PHE A 41 -5.77 42.60 -24.53
CA PHE A 41 -6.89 42.14 -25.37
C PHE A 41 -7.57 43.29 -26.15
N VAL A 42 -6.74 44.11 -26.79
CA VAL A 42 -7.16 45.23 -27.65
C VAL A 42 -7.67 44.68 -28.98
N ILE A 43 -8.80 45.20 -29.44
CA ILE A 43 -9.49 44.69 -30.63
C ILE A 43 -8.80 45.18 -31.89
N GLU A 44 -8.35 44.22 -32.69
CA GLU A 44 -7.70 44.49 -33.96
C GLU A 44 -8.66 45.24 -34.91
N GLY A 45 -8.21 46.38 -35.42
CA GLY A 45 -9.03 47.30 -36.24
C GLY A 45 -9.78 48.40 -35.48
N SER A 46 -9.80 48.40 -34.14
CA SER A 46 -10.39 49.48 -33.32
C SER A 46 -9.39 50.60 -32.98
N VAL A 47 -8.09 50.33 -33.15
CA VAL A 47 -7.03 51.26 -32.75
C VAL A 47 -6.93 52.42 -33.74
N SER A 48 -7.12 53.63 -33.24
CA SER A 48 -6.81 54.87 -33.94
C SER A 48 -5.76 55.65 -33.17
N VAL A 49 -4.74 56.13 -33.89
CA VAL A 49 -3.61 56.84 -33.31
C VAL A 49 -3.54 58.23 -33.93
N VAL A 50 -3.64 59.27 -33.11
CA VAL A 50 -3.61 60.67 -33.54
C VAL A 50 -2.49 61.40 -32.81
N SER A 51 -1.68 62.16 -33.54
CA SER A 51 -0.69 63.07 -32.97
C SER A 51 -0.74 64.43 -33.65
N ASP A 52 -0.72 65.48 -32.84
CA ASP A 52 -0.78 66.87 -33.32
C ASP A 52 0.59 67.44 -33.74
N SER A 53 1.70 66.74 -33.43
CA SER A 53 3.06 67.29 -33.57
C SER A 53 4.10 66.35 -34.18
N ILE A 54 3.81 65.06 -34.36
CA ILE A 54 4.77 64.09 -34.92
C ILE A 54 4.11 63.14 -35.95
N SER A 55 4.85 62.81 -37.02
CA SER A 55 4.39 61.86 -38.05
C SER A 55 4.58 60.42 -37.56
N LEU A 56 3.51 59.61 -37.61
CA LEU A 56 3.49 58.24 -37.11
C LEU A 56 3.93 57.23 -38.18
N PRO A 57 4.89 56.33 -37.88
CA PRO A 57 5.16 55.17 -38.72
C PRO A 57 3.98 54.18 -38.72
N GLY A 58 3.88 53.35 -39.76
CA GLY A 58 2.95 52.22 -39.77
C GLY A 58 3.17 51.32 -38.55
N PHE A 59 2.13 50.64 -38.07
CA PHE A 59 2.22 49.80 -36.88
C PHE A 59 1.35 48.55 -37.00
N ARG A 60 1.76 47.51 -36.28
CA ARG A 60 1.01 46.28 -36.09
C ARG A 60 0.64 46.14 -34.62
N LEU A 61 -0.61 45.77 -34.34
CA LEU A 61 -1.08 45.53 -32.98
C LEU A 61 -0.78 44.09 -32.54
N ASP A 62 -0.13 43.93 -31.39
CA ASP A 62 -0.23 42.73 -30.56
C ASP A 62 -1.48 42.87 -29.68
N SER A 63 -2.59 42.30 -30.15
CA SER A 63 -3.91 42.43 -29.53
C SER A 63 -3.93 41.84 -28.11
N VAL A 64 -3.23 40.74 -27.88
CA VAL A 64 -3.25 40.03 -26.59
C VAL A 64 -2.47 40.78 -25.53
N ASN A 65 -1.31 41.35 -25.88
CA ASN A 65 -0.47 42.06 -24.92
C ASN A 65 -0.74 43.56 -24.87
N GLY A 66 -1.59 44.09 -25.77
CA GLY A 66 -1.90 45.52 -25.82
C GLY A 66 -0.69 46.34 -26.24
N MET A 67 0.00 45.96 -27.31
CA MET A 67 1.23 46.64 -27.73
C MET A 67 1.20 46.98 -29.22
N LEU A 68 1.48 48.22 -29.57
CA LEU A 68 1.67 48.67 -30.95
C LEU A 68 3.14 48.50 -31.30
N ILE A 69 3.44 47.56 -32.19
CA ILE A 69 4.77 47.32 -32.74
C ILE A 69 4.90 48.16 -33.99
N LEU A 70 5.77 49.16 -33.95
CA LEU A 70 5.94 50.10 -35.05
C LEU A 70 6.83 49.49 -36.15
N GLU A 71 6.48 49.71 -37.41
CA GLU A 71 7.25 49.27 -38.58
C GLU A 71 8.52 50.14 -38.81
N GLY A 72 8.71 51.17 -37.98
CA GLY A 72 9.92 51.98 -37.86
C GLY A 72 9.94 52.72 -36.52
N THR A 73 11.03 53.38 -36.16
CA THR A 73 11.12 54.10 -34.88
C THR A 73 10.59 55.53 -34.97
N PHE A 74 10.14 56.10 -33.86
CA PHE A 74 9.83 57.54 -33.80
C PHE A 74 11.08 58.38 -34.08
N ARG A 75 10.94 59.36 -35.00
CA ARG A 75 12.04 60.26 -35.41
C ARG A 75 12.24 61.47 -34.50
N GLN A 76 11.28 61.75 -33.62
CA GLN A 76 11.30 62.85 -32.67
C GLN A 76 10.36 62.50 -31.51
N SER A 77 10.75 62.88 -30.29
CA SER A 77 9.93 62.67 -29.10
C SER A 77 8.66 63.53 -29.17
N GLY A 78 7.53 62.98 -28.75
CA GLY A 78 6.25 63.68 -28.80
C GLY A 78 5.16 62.94 -28.03
N VAL A 79 3.95 63.45 -28.15
CA VAL A 79 2.78 62.89 -27.47
C VAL A 79 1.81 62.35 -28.52
N VAL A 80 1.32 61.16 -28.27
CA VAL A 80 0.42 60.42 -29.16
C VAL A 80 -0.81 60.01 -28.38
N THR A 81 -1.99 60.31 -28.91
CA THR A 81 -3.25 59.86 -28.35
C THR A 81 -3.73 58.62 -29.10
N VAL A 82 -3.94 57.53 -28.36
CA VAL A 82 -4.41 56.24 -28.87
C VAL A 82 -5.82 55.99 -28.36
N SER A 83 -6.76 55.75 -29.27
CA SER A 83 -8.14 55.36 -28.97
C SER A 83 -8.37 53.93 -29.47
N TYR A 84 -8.92 53.05 -28.64
CA TYR A 84 -9.11 51.64 -28.96
C TYR A 84 -10.21 50.98 -28.11
N ASP A 85 -10.76 49.89 -28.62
CA ASP A 85 -11.66 49.02 -27.87
C ASP A 85 -10.90 47.81 -27.30
N TYR A 86 -11.24 47.37 -26.10
CA TYR A 86 -10.61 46.20 -25.46
C TYR A 86 -11.62 45.30 -24.75
N LEU A 87 -11.22 44.04 -24.53
CA LEU A 87 -12.02 43.04 -23.82
C LEU A 87 -11.70 43.06 -22.32
N ARG A 88 -12.74 43.20 -21.50
CA ARG A 88 -12.67 43.15 -20.03
C ARG A 88 -13.26 41.83 -19.51
N GLY A 89 -12.46 41.02 -18.84
CA GLY A 89 -12.86 39.74 -18.23
C GLY A 89 -11.68 38.82 -17.90
N ASN A 90 -11.91 37.73 -17.13
CA ASN A 90 -10.90 36.70 -16.85
C ASN A 90 -10.69 35.80 -18.09
N ILE A 91 -9.92 36.28 -19.07
CA ILE A 91 -9.62 35.54 -20.31
C ILE A 91 -8.31 34.77 -20.12
N PRO A 92 -8.31 33.42 -20.19
CA PRO A 92 -7.08 32.63 -20.14
C PRO A 92 -6.22 32.92 -21.38
N VAL A 93 -4.97 33.37 -21.16
CA VAL A 93 -4.06 33.87 -22.21
C VAL A 93 -3.40 32.75 -23.04
N VAL A 94 -3.65 31.49 -22.70
CA VAL A 94 -3.06 30.34 -23.42
C VAL A 94 -4.12 29.27 -23.62
N VAL A 95 -4.62 29.17 -24.85
CA VAL A 95 -5.34 27.98 -25.35
C VAL A 95 -4.64 27.50 -26.61
N GLU A 96 -3.41 27.05 -26.44
CA GLU A 96 -2.81 26.15 -27.43
C GLU A 96 -3.32 24.73 -27.13
N PRO A 97 -3.93 24.02 -28.10
CA PRO A 97 -4.14 22.59 -27.95
C PRO A 97 -2.80 21.93 -27.62
N ALA A 98 -2.72 21.01 -26.66
CA ALA A 98 -1.46 20.29 -26.39
C ALA A 98 -0.84 19.65 -27.65
N VAL A 99 -1.68 19.41 -28.68
CA VAL A 99 -1.32 18.95 -30.03
C VAL A 99 -0.41 19.94 -30.77
N SER A 100 -0.54 21.26 -30.59
CA SER A 100 0.33 22.25 -31.25
C SER A 100 1.73 22.34 -30.65
N ARG A 101 1.94 21.73 -29.47
CA ARG A 101 3.24 21.56 -28.82
C ARG A 101 3.91 20.22 -29.13
N LEU A 102 3.28 19.38 -29.96
CA LEU A 102 3.93 18.19 -30.45
C LEU A 102 5.17 18.62 -31.26
N PRO A 103 6.36 18.09 -30.97
CA PRO A 103 7.47 18.25 -31.89
C PRO A 103 7.01 17.69 -33.24
N PHE A 104 7.26 18.42 -34.32
CA PHE A 104 7.08 17.88 -35.66
C PHE A 104 7.85 16.56 -35.70
N LEU A 105 7.15 15.44 -35.94
CA LEU A 105 7.77 14.18 -36.31
C LEU A 105 8.41 14.40 -37.68
N GLY A 106 9.59 15.01 -37.67
CA GLY A 106 10.43 15.11 -38.83
C GLY A 106 10.70 13.69 -39.28
N LYS A 107 10.11 13.30 -40.40
CA LYS A 107 10.77 12.38 -41.31
C LYS A 107 12.01 13.13 -41.79
N THR A 108 13.08 13.15 -41.00
CA THR A 108 14.40 13.21 -41.61
C THR A 108 14.50 11.94 -42.43
N PRO A 109 14.54 12.02 -43.78
CA PRO A 109 15.11 10.92 -44.52
C PRO A 109 16.50 10.75 -43.92
N ILE A 110 16.88 9.53 -43.57
CA ILE A 110 18.29 9.19 -43.44
C ILE A 110 18.87 9.55 -44.80
N GLY A 111 19.41 10.75 -44.91
CA GLY A 111 20.11 11.22 -46.08
C GLY A 111 21.19 10.18 -46.31
N SER A 112 21.21 9.63 -47.52
CA SER A 112 22.29 8.81 -48.01
C SER A 112 23.59 9.61 -47.81
N ALA A 113 24.26 9.35 -46.70
CA ALA A 113 25.62 9.79 -46.50
C ALA A 113 26.42 9.09 -47.60
N LYS A 114 26.81 9.87 -48.61
CA LYS A 114 27.80 9.46 -49.60
C LYS A 114 28.96 8.85 -48.82
N THR A 115 29.17 7.56 -49.07
CA THR A 115 30.28 6.80 -48.56
C THR A 115 31.57 7.42 -49.10
N SER A 116 32.16 8.34 -48.34
CA SER A 116 33.57 8.67 -48.50
C SER A 116 34.36 7.51 -47.90
N THR A 117 34.81 6.63 -48.78
CA THR A 117 35.84 5.64 -48.50
C THR A 117 37.13 6.35 -48.12
N THR A 118 37.43 6.37 -46.83
CA THR A 118 38.80 6.31 -46.32
C THR A 118 38.83 5.57 -44.99
N SER A 119 39.64 4.52 -44.99
CA SER A 119 39.85 3.50 -43.98
C SER A 119 40.43 4.02 -42.68
N ASN A 120 39.76 3.73 -41.56
CA ASN A 120 40.25 2.92 -40.44
C ASN A 120 39.36 3.19 -39.22
N ALA A 121 38.15 2.60 -39.23
CA ALA A 121 37.42 2.34 -38.01
C ALA A 121 37.64 0.86 -37.71
N GLU A 122 38.32 0.57 -36.60
CA GLU A 122 38.39 -0.79 -36.07
C GLU A 122 36.99 -1.39 -36.05
N THR A 123 36.86 -2.55 -36.68
CA THR A 123 35.62 -3.28 -36.77
C THR A 123 35.35 -3.85 -35.39
N PHE A 124 34.60 -3.14 -34.54
CA PHE A 124 34.09 -3.72 -33.32
C PHE A 124 33.31 -4.99 -33.72
N PRO A 125 33.63 -6.17 -33.15
CA PRO A 125 32.87 -7.37 -33.44
C PRO A 125 31.39 -7.10 -33.08
N ARG A 126 30.47 -7.41 -34.00
CA ARG A 126 29.02 -7.39 -33.72
C ARG A 126 28.69 -8.48 -32.70
N LEU A 127 28.93 -8.19 -31.43
CA LEU A 127 28.56 -9.04 -30.33
C LEU A 127 27.04 -8.96 -30.14
N PRO A 128 26.35 -10.09 -29.93
CA PRO A 128 24.90 -10.10 -29.84
C PRO A 128 24.44 -9.44 -28.53
N VAL A 129 23.72 -8.32 -28.66
CA VAL A 129 22.88 -7.73 -27.61
C VAL A 129 21.44 -7.86 -28.06
N VAL A 130 20.64 -8.52 -27.23
CA VAL A 130 19.18 -8.64 -27.39
C VAL A 130 18.55 -7.55 -26.55
N ALA A 131 17.68 -6.78 -27.18
CA ALA A 131 16.79 -5.85 -26.51
C ALA A 131 15.38 -6.41 -26.69
N ASP A 132 14.62 -6.55 -25.61
CA ASP A 132 13.22 -6.92 -25.65
C ASP A 132 12.41 -5.93 -24.83
N GLY A 133 11.30 -5.41 -25.33
CA GLY A 133 10.59 -4.37 -24.61
C GLY A 133 9.25 -3.98 -25.22
N ALA A 134 8.59 -3.02 -24.56
CA ALA A 134 7.43 -2.32 -25.08
C ALA A 134 7.42 -0.85 -24.65
N ILE A 135 7.09 0.05 -25.58
CA ILE A 135 6.74 1.44 -25.33
C ILE A 135 5.27 1.65 -25.65
N PHE A 136 4.53 2.34 -24.80
CA PHE A 136 3.17 2.76 -25.09
C PHE A 136 2.93 4.22 -24.74
N ARG A 137 2.01 4.85 -25.48
CA ARG A 137 1.53 6.22 -25.26
C ARG A 137 0.02 6.21 -25.41
N SER A 138 -0.69 6.67 -24.40
CA SER A 138 -2.14 6.76 -24.38
C SER A 138 -2.63 8.19 -24.22
N ILE A 139 -3.67 8.55 -24.95
CA ILE A 139 -4.38 9.82 -24.86
C ILE A 139 -5.84 9.53 -24.51
N SER A 140 -6.40 10.28 -23.58
CA SER A 140 -7.82 10.22 -23.21
C SER A 140 -8.41 11.62 -23.29
N ILE A 141 -9.54 11.77 -23.98
CA ILE A 141 -10.25 13.03 -24.21
C ILE A 141 -11.65 12.87 -23.64
N SER A 142 -12.09 13.84 -22.83
CA SER A 142 -13.47 13.94 -22.38
C SER A 142 -13.91 15.41 -22.26
N PRO A 143 -15.21 15.72 -22.45
CA PRO A 143 -15.70 17.08 -22.71
C PRO A 143 -15.46 18.05 -21.55
N ASN A 144 -15.46 17.54 -20.30
CA ASN A 144 -15.34 18.38 -19.09
C ASN A 144 -14.01 18.19 -18.35
N SER A 145 -13.25 17.15 -18.69
CA SER A 145 -11.97 16.80 -18.06
C SER A 145 -10.75 17.23 -18.87
N GLY A 146 -10.96 17.65 -20.13
CA GLY A 146 -9.88 17.95 -21.06
C GLY A 146 -9.16 16.70 -21.59
N THR A 147 -7.90 16.88 -21.98
CA THR A 147 -7.06 15.81 -22.54
C THR A 147 -6.03 15.35 -21.52
N ILE A 148 -6.03 14.05 -21.21
CA ILE A 148 -5.04 13.39 -20.35
C ILE A 148 -4.12 12.56 -21.24
N MET A 149 -2.81 12.69 -21.05
CA MET A 149 -1.81 11.89 -21.75
C MET A 149 -1.00 11.08 -20.74
N ASN A 150 -0.93 9.78 -20.95
CA ASN A 150 -0.10 8.86 -20.17
C ASN A 150 0.84 8.09 -21.11
N GLY A 151 1.93 7.57 -20.58
CA GLY A 151 2.90 6.80 -21.34
C GLY A 151 3.69 5.87 -20.45
N GLY A 152 4.25 4.83 -21.05
CA GLY A 152 5.15 3.90 -20.40
C GLY A 152 6.17 3.34 -21.40
N LEU A 153 7.34 2.98 -20.91
CA LEU A 153 8.41 2.26 -21.56
C LEU A 153 8.79 1.14 -20.60
N GLN A 154 9.02 -0.05 -21.13
CA GLN A 154 9.63 -1.17 -20.45
C GLN A 154 10.61 -1.80 -21.43
N LEU A 155 11.89 -1.87 -21.08
CA LEU A 155 12.94 -2.34 -21.96
C LEU A 155 13.91 -3.23 -21.19
N ASN A 156 13.97 -4.51 -21.54
CA ASN A 156 14.96 -5.46 -21.08
C ASN A 156 16.13 -5.52 -22.07
N LEU A 157 17.36 -5.53 -21.57
CA LEU A 157 18.58 -5.56 -22.35
C LEU A 157 19.45 -6.70 -21.86
N GLN A 158 19.92 -7.59 -22.74
CA GLN A 158 20.86 -8.66 -22.38
C GLN A 158 21.83 -8.98 -23.52
N GLY A 159 23.13 -9.07 -23.24
CA GLY A 159 24.09 -9.56 -24.23
C GLY A 159 25.55 -9.31 -23.90
N LYS A 160 26.42 -9.49 -24.91
CA LYS A 160 27.86 -9.25 -24.79
C LYS A 160 28.22 -7.86 -25.36
N LEU A 161 28.93 -7.05 -24.57
CA LEU A 161 29.52 -5.78 -25.00
C LEU A 161 30.96 -5.98 -25.52
N SER A 162 31.69 -6.95 -24.97
CA SER A 162 33.01 -7.43 -25.43
C SER A 162 33.12 -8.96 -25.24
N GLU A 163 34.26 -9.58 -25.54
CA GLU A 163 34.46 -11.01 -25.23
C GLU A 163 34.31 -11.31 -23.72
N GLU A 164 34.67 -10.33 -22.88
CA GLU A 164 34.69 -10.44 -21.42
C GLU A 164 33.56 -9.63 -20.74
N MET A 165 32.90 -8.69 -21.44
CA MET A 165 31.86 -7.85 -20.84
C MET A 165 30.45 -8.26 -21.27
N THR A 166 29.54 -8.34 -20.30
CA THR A 166 28.10 -8.59 -20.54
C THR A 166 27.25 -7.47 -19.97
N ILE A 167 26.17 -7.11 -20.66
CA ILE A 167 25.14 -6.18 -20.19
C ILE A 167 23.86 -6.94 -19.84
N ASN A 168 23.18 -6.51 -18.78
CA ASN A 168 21.86 -6.96 -18.37
C ASN A 168 21.09 -5.77 -17.77
N GLY A 169 19.85 -5.50 -18.14
CA GLY A 169 19.11 -4.39 -17.57
C GLY A 169 17.62 -4.41 -17.86
N VAL A 170 16.86 -3.67 -17.05
CA VAL A 170 15.44 -3.39 -17.19
C VAL A 170 15.26 -1.88 -17.04
N LEU A 171 14.75 -1.19 -18.06
CA LEU A 171 14.48 0.24 -18.06
C LEU A 171 12.99 0.49 -18.06
N SER A 172 12.51 1.45 -17.26
CA SER A 172 11.12 1.88 -17.31
C SER A 172 10.95 3.38 -16.98
N ASP A 173 10.01 4.04 -17.65
CA ASP A 173 9.59 5.43 -17.37
C ASP A 173 8.20 5.51 -16.67
N GLN A 174 7.70 4.39 -16.14
CA GLN A 174 6.38 4.34 -15.48
C GLN A 174 6.38 5.10 -14.14
N ASN A 175 5.49 6.09 -14.02
CA ASN A 175 5.42 7.02 -12.89
C ASN A 175 4.75 6.46 -11.61
N THR A 176 4.41 5.17 -11.54
CA THR A 176 3.72 4.62 -10.36
C THR A 176 4.25 3.23 -10.03
N PRO A 177 5.04 3.08 -8.95
CA PRO A 177 5.39 1.75 -8.46
C PRO A 177 4.11 1.02 -8.04
N ILE A 178 3.87 -0.16 -8.59
CA ILE A 178 2.75 -1.00 -8.15
C ILE A 178 3.23 -1.66 -6.85
N GLN A 179 2.75 -1.16 -5.71
CA GLN A 179 3.04 -1.84 -4.45
C GLN A 179 2.27 -3.17 -4.40
N PRO A 180 2.96 -4.30 -4.18
CA PRO A 180 2.31 -5.58 -4.08
C PRO A 180 1.57 -5.71 -2.75
N GLU A 181 0.39 -6.33 -2.78
CA GLU A 181 -0.36 -6.70 -1.58
C GLU A 181 0.49 -7.67 -0.75
N GLY A 182 0.78 -7.35 0.52
CA GLY A 182 1.69 -8.08 1.42
C GLY A 182 1.17 -9.45 1.88
N ASP A 183 0.31 -10.07 1.09
CA ASP A 183 -0.38 -11.33 1.38
C ASP A 183 0.43 -12.57 0.98
N THR A 184 1.53 -12.40 0.23
CA THR A 184 2.39 -13.51 -0.17
C THR A 184 3.84 -13.37 0.31
N ARG A 185 4.52 -14.53 0.41
CA ARG A 185 5.94 -14.60 0.79
C ARG A 185 6.86 -14.01 -0.28
N SER A 186 6.55 -14.26 -1.55
CA SER A 186 7.32 -13.75 -2.69
C SER A 186 6.82 -12.35 -3.06
N LEU A 187 7.65 -11.33 -2.83
CA LEU A 187 7.48 -10.08 -3.55
C LEU A 187 7.97 -10.32 -4.97
N SER A 188 7.11 -10.17 -5.96
CA SER A 188 7.52 -10.20 -7.35
C SER A 188 8.35 -8.94 -7.62
N GLU A 189 9.61 -9.10 -8.07
CA GLU A 189 10.57 -8.01 -8.36
C GLU A 189 10.23 -7.20 -9.62
N ILE A 190 8.94 -7.12 -9.97
CA ILE A 190 8.43 -6.67 -11.28
C ILE A 190 8.79 -5.19 -11.56
N ASP A 191 9.12 -4.41 -10.52
CA ASP A 191 9.30 -2.95 -10.62
C ASP A 191 10.77 -2.46 -10.56
N LYS A 192 11.79 -3.34 -10.57
CA LYS A 192 13.20 -2.87 -10.50
C LYS A 192 13.68 -2.33 -11.84
N VAL A 193 14.06 -1.04 -11.88
CA VAL A 193 14.65 -0.38 -13.04
C VAL A 193 16.16 -0.30 -12.89
N PHE A 194 16.97 -1.07 -13.64
CA PHE A 194 18.43 -1.03 -13.54
C PHE A 194 19.15 -1.34 -14.86
N ILE A 195 20.42 -0.94 -14.96
CA ILE A 195 21.38 -1.44 -15.96
C ILE A 195 22.58 -2.01 -15.21
N GLU A 196 23.01 -3.21 -15.57
CA GLU A 196 24.17 -3.91 -15.01
C GLU A 196 25.14 -4.26 -16.14
N VAL A 197 26.40 -3.90 -15.95
CA VAL A 197 27.52 -4.31 -16.82
C VAL A 197 28.49 -5.13 -15.98
N LYS A 198 28.77 -6.35 -16.42
CA LYS A 198 29.67 -7.32 -15.76
C LYS A 198 30.90 -7.56 -16.60
N HIS A 199 32.05 -7.54 -15.94
CA HIS A 199 33.38 -7.93 -16.38
C HIS A 199 33.90 -9.02 -15.40
N PRO A 200 34.86 -9.90 -15.75
CA PRO A 200 35.38 -10.92 -14.84
C PRO A 200 35.84 -10.40 -13.48
N THR A 201 36.39 -9.18 -13.44
CA THR A 201 36.94 -8.55 -12.24
C THR A 201 36.08 -7.42 -11.68
N ALA A 202 35.06 -6.92 -12.40
CA ALA A 202 34.29 -5.74 -11.99
C ALA A 202 32.84 -5.79 -12.47
N THR A 203 31.93 -5.21 -11.69
CA THR A 203 30.51 -5.09 -12.01
C THR A 203 30.05 -3.68 -11.68
N ILE A 204 29.41 -3.01 -12.65
CA ILE A 204 28.76 -1.71 -12.50
C ILE A 204 27.27 -1.90 -12.62
N LYS A 205 26.50 -1.41 -11.66
CA LYS A 205 25.04 -1.42 -11.69
C LYS A 205 24.49 -0.01 -11.45
N ALA A 206 23.62 0.48 -12.31
CA ALA A 206 22.96 1.78 -12.21
C ALA A 206 21.43 1.63 -12.16
N GLY A 207 20.72 2.56 -11.52
CA GLY A 207 19.26 2.50 -11.30
C GLY A 207 18.93 1.99 -9.90
N ASP A 208 17.88 1.17 -9.77
CA ASP A 208 17.47 0.50 -8.54
C ASP A 208 18.49 -0.56 -8.12
N ILE A 209 19.20 -0.26 -7.04
CA ILE A 209 20.26 -1.08 -6.46
C ILE A 209 19.94 -1.43 -5.00
N ASP A 210 20.31 -2.65 -4.61
CA ASP A 210 20.22 -3.11 -3.23
C ASP A 210 21.62 -3.02 -2.58
N LEU A 211 21.84 -2.03 -1.71
CA LEU A 211 23.04 -1.92 -0.90
C LEU A 211 22.91 -2.86 0.31
N LYS A 212 23.83 -3.82 0.43
CA LYS A 212 23.90 -4.76 1.56
C LYS A 212 25.28 -4.71 2.20
N LEU A 213 25.36 -4.08 3.38
CA LEU A 213 26.56 -4.02 4.21
C LEU A 213 26.48 -5.10 5.29
N ARG A 214 27.51 -5.95 5.36
CA ARG A 214 27.58 -7.13 6.25
C ARG A 214 28.94 -7.33 6.92
N ASN A 215 29.83 -6.36 6.82
CA ASN A 215 31.19 -6.47 7.29
C ASN A 215 31.28 -5.95 8.73
N GLY A 216 30.99 -6.82 9.71
CA GLY A 216 31.02 -6.48 11.15
C GLY A 216 29.65 -6.27 11.79
N ARG A 217 29.64 -6.00 13.09
CA ARG A 217 28.47 -5.73 13.92
C ARG A 217 27.99 -4.29 13.81
N TYR A 218 28.91 -3.32 13.77
CA TYR A 218 28.56 -1.90 13.76
C TYR A 218 28.14 -1.39 12.37
N GLN A 219 28.30 -2.22 11.34
CA GLN A 219 27.93 -1.90 9.98
C GLN A 219 27.11 -3.02 9.31
N GLN A 220 25.97 -3.31 9.91
CA GLN A 220 24.91 -4.12 9.29
C GLN A 220 23.85 -3.19 8.73
N HIS A 221 23.71 -3.17 7.42
CA HIS A 221 22.81 -2.23 6.76
C HIS A 221 22.26 -2.79 5.46
N ASP A 222 20.95 -2.72 5.28
CA ASP A 222 20.30 -2.96 4.00
C ASP A 222 19.61 -1.68 3.57
N ARG A 223 19.80 -1.28 2.32
CA ARG A 223 19.14 -0.12 1.71
C ARG A 223 18.79 -0.39 0.26
N ARG A 224 17.59 0.02 -0.14
CA ARG A 224 17.22 0.16 -1.55
C ARG A 224 17.50 1.59 -2.00
N LEU A 225 18.32 1.73 -3.03
CA LEU A 225 18.76 3.03 -3.54
C LEU A 225 18.48 3.12 -5.03
N GLU A 226 18.23 4.33 -5.49
CA GLU A 226 18.31 4.68 -6.90
C GLU A 226 19.67 5.39 -7.11
N GLY A 227 20.59 4.74 -7.82
CA GLY A 227 21.97 5.23 -7.92
C GLY A 227 22.89 4.30 -8.70
N VAL A 228 24.18 4.38 -8.42
CA VAL A 228 25.24 3.60 -9.07
C VAL A 228 26.01 2.81 -8.01
N ASN A 229 26.20 1.53 -8.27
CA ASN A 229 27.04 0.61 -7.51
C ASN A 229 28.17 0.11 -8.41
N PHE A 230 29.40 0.33 -7.99
CA PHE A 230 30.60 -0.28 -8.54
C PHE A 230 31.08 -1.35 -7.55
N SER A 231 31.33 -2.55 -8.04
CA SER A 231 31.94 -3.62 -7.27
C SER A 231 33.07 -4.26 -8.08
N SER A 232 34.17 -4.58 -7.42
CA SER A 232 35.32 -5.25 -8.00
C SER A 232 35.68 -6.43 -7.13
N SER A 233 35.93 -7.58 -7.76
CA SER A 233 36.32 -8.82 -7.08
C SER A 233 37.45 -9.47 -7.86
N GLY A 234 38.62 -9.63 -7.24
CA GLY A 234 39.78 -10.28 -7.84
C GLY A 234 40.70 -10.87 -6.78
N GLU A 235 41.81 -11.48 -7.22
CA GLU A 235 42.82 -12.07 -6.31
C GLU A 235 43.43 -11.04 -5.35
N GLU A 236 43.45 -9.76 -5.75
CA GLU A 236 44.04 -8.67 -4.97
C GLU A 236 43.13 -8.14 -3.84
N GLY A 237 41.85 -8.53 -3.80
CA GLY A 237 40.85 -8.09 -2.84
C GLY A 237 39.49 -7.75 -3.50
N ASN A 238 38.51 -7.42 -2.66
CA ASN A 238 37.21 -6.91 -3.12
C ASN A 238 37.07 -5.44 -2.77
N ALA A 239 36.49 -4.64 -3.66
CA ALA A 239 36.17 -3.24 -3.41
C ALA A 239 34.74 -2.94 -3.88
N THR A 240 34.03 -2.08 -3.16
CA THR A 240 32.66 -1.66 -3.49
C THR A 240 32.52 -0.17 -3.26
N ALA A 241 31.84 0.54 -4.16
CA ALA A 241 31.50 1.94 -4.02
C ALA A 241 30.07 2.17 -4.52
N VAL A 242 29.25 2.84 -3.72
CA VAL A 242 27.84 3.08 -4.00
C VAL A 242 27.54 4.56 -3.78
N VAL A 243 26.85 5.18 -4.72
CA VAL A 243 26.31 6.54 -4.59
C VAL A 243 24.90 6.54 -5.14
N GLY A 244 23.93 7.04 -4.38
CA GLY A 244 22.54 7.06 -4.81
C GLY A 244 21.64 7.84 -3.86
N SER A 245 20.34 7.68 -4.05
CA SER A 245 19.31 8.22 -3.19
C SER A 245 18.40 7.14 -2.65
N ALA A 246 18.06 7.21 -1.38
CA ALA A 246 17.10 6.32 -0.74
C ALA A 246 15.70 6.94 -0.78
N ARG A 247 14.69 6.11 -1.02
CA ARG A 247 13.27 6.52 -1.05
C ARG A 247 12.62 6.61 0.33
N GLY A 248 13.25 6.09 1.38
CA GLY A 248 12.64 6.00 2.71
C GLY A 248 13.62 6.04 3.87
N LYS A 249 13.07 6.20 5.08
CA LYS A 249 13.76 6.21 6.36
C LYS A 249 13.51 4.89 7.08
N PHE A 250 14.53 4.40 7.77
CA PHE A 250 14.41 3.24 8.64
C PHE A 250 13.79 3.61 9.99
N HIS A 251 12.85 2.79 10.46
CA HIS A 251 12.29 2.88 11.81
C HIS A 251 12.15 1.50 12.44
N THR A 252 12.26 1.48 13.77
CA THR A 252 12.03 0.31 14.60
C THR A 252 10.94 0.68 15.59
N MET A 253 9.87 -0.10 15.62
CA MET A 253 8.75 0.06 16.52
C MET A 253 8.61 -1.19 17.39
N ALA A 254 8.42 -0.99 18.69
CA ALA A 254 8.21 -2.06 19.65
C ALA A 254 6.92 -1.78 20.43
N PHE A 255 6.02 -2.75 20.49
CA PHE A 255 4.74 -2.63 21.17
C PHE A 255 4.28 -3.99 21.70
N ARG A 256 3.32 -3.98 22.63
CA ARG A 256 2.66 -5.20 23.10
C ARG A 256 1.41 -5.47 22.28
N GLY A 257 1.10 -6.74 22.08
CA GLY A 257 -0.18 -7.17 21.53
C GLY A 257 -1.34 -6.80 22.45
N GLU A 258 -2.54 -7.01 21.96
CA GLU A 258 -3.78 -6.75 22.69
C GLU A 258 -4.61 -8.03 22.69
N ASP A 259 -5.26 -8.34 23.81
CA ASP A 259 -6.20 -9.45 23.87
C ASP A 259 -7.32 -9.25 22.82
N GLN A 260 -7.76 -10.34 22.17
CA GLN A 260 -8.80 -10.32 21.13
C GLN A 260 -8.47 -9.52 19.87
N ASN A 261 -7.20 -9.18 19.63
CA ASN A 261 -6.78 -8.41 18.47
C ASN A 261 -5.67 -9.14 17.70
N GLN A 262 -5.97 -9.72 16.54
CA GLN A 262 -4.94 -10.23 15.62
C GLN A 262 -4.39 -9.15 14.68
N GLY A 263 -4.98 -7.96 14.69
CA GLY A 263 -4.69 -6.85 13.80
C GLY A 263 -5.98 -6.22 13.25
N PRO A 264 -5.87 -5.11 12.51
CA PRO A 264 -4.63 -4.48 12.06
C PRO A 264 -3.91 -3.65 13.14
N TYR A 265 -2.62 -3.93 13.34
CA TYR A 265 -1.68 -3.12 14.12
C TYR A 265 -1.00 -2.09 13.23
N ARG A 266 -1.24 -0.81 13.50
CA ARG A 266 -0.75 0.27 12.64
C ARG A 266 0.66 0.69 13.04
N LEU A 267 1.52 0.81 12.04
CA LEU A 267 2.92 1.21 12.13
C LEU A 267 3.04 2.71 11.84
N THR A 268 3.93 3.40 12.55
CA THR A 268 4.11 4.87 12.46
C THR A 268 5.53 5.27 12.08
N GLY A 269 5.72 6.48 11.56
CA GLY A 269 7.03 7.07 11.32
C GLY A 269 7.76 7.42 12.63
N LYS A 270 9.05 7.78 12.52
CA LYS A 270 9.90 8.24 13.63
C LYS A 270 9.36 9.46 14.38
N ASP A 271 8.60 10.30 13.68
CA ASP A 271 7.94 11.50 14.19
C ASP A 271 6.55 11.21 14.80
N GLY A 272 6.14 9.93 14.85
CA GLY A 272 4.79 9.52 15.23
C GLY A 272 3.76 9.64 14.11
N GLY A 273 4.17 10.12 12.92
CA GLY A 273 3.30 10.31 11.78
C GLY A 273 2.70 9.01 11.27
N ARG A 274 1.39 9.00 11.01
CA ARG A 274 0.67 7.82 10.48
C ARG A 274 0.61 7.78 8.96
N ARG A 275 0.86 8.91 8.31
CA ARG A 275 0.84 9.02 6.84
C ARG A 275 2.20 8.64 6.27
N ILE A 276 2.55 7.38 6.48
CA ILE A 276 3.77 6.77 5.97
C ILE A 276 3.41 5.66 5.00
N MET A 277 4.28 5.40 4.04
CA MET A 277 4.13 4.28 3.12
C MET A 277 5.32 3.35 3.31
N ILE A 278 5.07 2.12 3.74
CA ILE A 278 6.15 1.17 4.01
C ILE A 278 6.71 0.65 2.70
N THR A 279 8.04 0.56 2.63
CA THR A 279 8.73 0.00 1.47
C THR A 279 8.52 -1.51 1.46
N ALA A 280 7.89 -2.03 0.41
CA ALA A 280 7.49 -3.43 0.34
C ALA A 280 8.67 -4.41 0.52
N GLY A 281 8.59 -5.29 1.52
CA GLY A 281 9.65 -6.26 1.84
C GLY A 281 10.82 -5.72 2.65
N SER A 282 10.78 -4.46 3.08
CA SER A 282 11.75 -3.91 4.05
C SER A 282 11.46 -4.40 5.47
N GLU A 283 10.25 -4.89 5.73
CA GLU A 283 9.79 -5.18 7.07
C GLU A 283 10.39 -6.48 7.63
N LYS A 284 10.74 -6.44 8.90
CA LYS A 284 11.13 -7.59 9.71
C LYS A 284 10.28 -7.55 10.97
N VAL A 285 9.47 -8.59 11.17
CA VAL A 285 8.56 -8.71 12.32
C VAL A 285 9.09 -9.80 13.24
N TRP A 286 9.13 -9.51 14.54
CA TRP A 286 9.42 -10.47 15.59
C TRP A 286 8.26 -10.56 16.58
N LEU A 287 7.93 -11.77 16.99
CA LEU A 287 6.98 -12.07 18.05
C LEU A 287 7.72 -12.81 19.17
N ASN A 288 7.75 -12.23 20.37
CA ASN A 288 8.44 -12.78 21.54
C ASN A 288 9.94 -13.08 21.32
N GLY A 289 10.58 -12.38 20.38
CA GLY A 289 11.97 -12.56 19.96
C GLY A 289 12.16 -13.46 18.73
N ASP A 290 11.13 -14.21 18.32
CA ASP A 290 11.19 -15.09 17.15
C ASP A 290 10.80 -14.34 15.87
N ARG A 291 11.62 -14.46 14.83
CA ARG A 291 11.38 -13.79 13.54
C ARG A 291 10.25 -14.48 12.79
N LEU A 292 9.22 -13.72 12.43
CA LEU A 292 8.09 -14.20 11.66
C LEU A 292 8.30 -14.04 10.16
N ASN A 293 7.53 -14.80 9.38
CA ASN A 293 7.52 -14.74 7.92
C ASN A 293 6.18 -14.21 7.40
N ARG A 294 6.27 -13.23 6.49
CA ARG A 294 5.11 -12.69 5.79
C ARG A 294 4.44 -13.74 4.89
N GLY A 295 3.12 -13.69 4.88
CA GLY A 295 2.23 -14.38 3.97
C GLY A 295 0.94 -14.75 4.68
N GLU A 296 -0.18 -14.62 3.97
CA GLU A 296 -1.51 -14.93 4.49
C GLU A 296 -1.58 -16.37 5.00
N SER A 297 -0.90 -17.30 4.33
CA SER A 297 -0.81 -18.71 4.73
C SER A 297 0.36 -19.03 5.67
N VAL A 298 1.06 -18.02 6.19
CA VAL A 298 2.31 -18.12 6.96
C VAL A 298 2.12 -17.63 8.41
N ASP A 299 2.66 -16.46 8.77
CA ASP A 299 2.64 -15.95 10.15
C ASP A 299 1.87 -14.62 10.25
N TYR A 300 2.09 -13.67 9.33
CA TYR A 300 1.43 -12.35 9.28
C TYR A 300 1.26 -11.83 7.84
N THR A 301 0.39 -10.85 7.63
CA THR A 301 0.27 -10.02 6.41
C THR A 301 0.51 -8.55 6.75
N ILE A 302 0.85 -7.75 5.74
CA ILE A 302 1.07 -6.31 5.90
C ILE A 302 0.42 -5.56 4.73
N ASP A 303 -0.32 -4.50 5.04
CA ASP A 303 -0.75 -3.49 4.08
C ASP A 303 0.31 -2.38 4.07
N TYR A 304 1.10 -2.30 3.00
CA TYR A 304 2.17 -1.32 2.87
C TYR A 304 1.66 0.12 2.69
N GLY A 305 0.48 0.29 2.08
CA GLY A 305 -0.13 1.59 1.83
C GLY A 305 -0.79 2.17 3.08
N GLN A 306 -1.44 1.32 3.89
CA GLN A 306 -2.04 1.72 5.16
C GLN A 306 -1.06 1.63 6.34
N SER A 307 0.11 1.02 6.13
CA SER A 307 1.09 0.74 7.18
C SER A 307 0.51 -0.12 8.31
N GLU A 308 -0.23 -1.16 7.97
CA GLU A 308 -0.95 -2.02 8.91
C GLU A 308 -0.46 -3.47 8.88
N LEU A 309 -0.23 -4.06 10.05
CA LEU A 309 0.26 -5.42 10.26
C LEU A 309 -0.85 -6.29 10.85
N THR A 310 -1.12 -7.46 10.26
CA THR A 310 -2.13 -8.40 10.75
C THR A 310 -1.53 -9.79 10.92
N PHE A 311 -1.64 -10.37 12.11
CA PHE A 311 -1.18 -11.72 12.42
C PHE A 311 -2.22 -12.76 12.00
N THR A 312 -1.74 -13.90 11.53
CA THR A 312 -2.63 -15.00 11.16
C THR A 312 -2.99 -15.84 12.39
N PRO A 313 -4.10 -16.60 12.35
CA PRO A 313 -4.49 -17.55 13.42
C PRO A 313 -3.43 -18.59 13.85
N ARG A 314 -2.29 -18.69 13.16
CA ARG A 314 -1.16 -19.52 13.57
C ARG A 314 -0.51 -19.06 14.87
N HIS A 315 -0.49 -17.76 15.11
CA HIS A 315 0.06 -17.16 16.32
C HIS A 315 -1.08 -16.45 17.04
N LEU A 316 -1.32 -16.82 18.31
CA LEU A 316 -2.30 -16.11 19.12
C LEU A 316 -1.61 -14.85 19.66
N ILE A 317 -2.08 -13.68 19.25
CA ILE A 317 -1.65 -12.40 19.84
C ILE A 317 -2.52 -12.05 21.06
N ASP A 318 -1.87 -11.62 22.14
CA ASP A 318 -2.47 -11.21 23.40
C ASP A 318 -1.67 -10.09 24.09
N SER A 319 -2.12 -9.63 25.26
CA SER A 319 -1.47 -8.58 26.06
C SER A 319 0.00 -8.86 26.43
N ASN A 320 0.41 -10.13 26.40
CA ASN A 320 1.75 -10.59 26.78
C ASN A 320 2.68 -10.76 25.56
N SER A 321 2.12 -10.70 24.36
CA SER A 321 2.82 -10.83 23.09
C SER A 321 3.69 -9.60 22.83
N ARG A 322 5.01 -9.80 22.74
CA ARG A 322 5.96 -8.72 22.44
C ARG A 322 6.21 -8.66 20.96
N ILE A 323 5.76 -7.57 20.32
CA ILE A 323 5.88 -7.38 18.89
C ILE A 323 6.94 -6.32 18.64
N ASN A 324 7.93 -6.66 17.82
CA ASN A 324 8.92 -5.71 17.34
C ASN A 324 8.89 -5.72 15.82
N VAL A 325 8.90 -4.55 15.21
CA VAL A 325 8.85 -4.38 13.77
C VAL A 325 9.94 -3.40 13.35
N GLU A 326 10.79 -3.83 12.43
CA GLU A 326 11.70 -2.94 11.70
C GLU A 326 11.19 -2.78 10.30
N PHE A 327 11.22 -1.58 9.74
CA PHE A 327 10.78 -1.32 8.38
C PHE A 327 11.39 -0.03 7.84
N GLU A 328 11.39 0.10 6.52
CA GLU A 328 11.68 1.35 5.83
C GLU A 328 10.37 1.96 5.36
N TYR A 329 10.21 3.26 5.51
CA TYR A 329 9.03 3.97 5.05
C TYR A 329 9.41 5.24 4.31
N ALA A 330 8.69 5.57 3.26
CA ALA A 330 8.74 6.89 2.66
C ALA A 330 7.93 7.84 3.55
N ASP A 331 8.57 8.91 4.04
CA ASP A 331 7.84 10.11 4.43
C ASP A 331 7.89 11.10 3.27
N PHE A 332 6.89 11.97 3.16
CA PHE A 332 6.85 12.96 2.10
C PHE A 332 7.81 14.15 2.33
N GLY A 333 8.89 13.92 3.10
CA GLY A 333 9.89 14.90 3.50
C GLY A 333 11.08 14.95 2.54
N PHE A 334 12.30 15.02 3.12
CA PHE A 334 13.54 15.14 2.36
C PHE A 334 13.99 13.81 1.73
N GLN A 335 14.35 13.83 0.44
CA GLN A 335 15.03 12.70 -0.20
C GLN A 335 16.44 12.53 0.41
N ARG A 336 16.85 11.29 0.69
CA ARG A 336 18.12 11.02 1.38
C ARG A 336 19.19 10.58 0.38
N GLN A 337 20.32 11.28 0.36
CA GLN A 337 21.50 10.89 -0.41
C GLN A 337 22.32 9.88 0.40
N VAL A 338 22.74 8.79 -0.25
CA VAL A 338 23.53 7.72 0.35
C VAL A 338 24.82 7.55 -0.45
N ALA A 339 25.94 7.55 0.25
CA ALA A 339 27.24 7.18 -0.30
C ALA A 339 27.88 6.11 0.57
N SER A 340 28.46 5.08 -0.02
CA SER A 340 29.17 4.03 0.70
C SER A 340 30.40 3.57 -0.07
N ALA A 341 31.46 3.23 0.65
CA ALA A 341 32.65 2.61 0.10
C ALA A 341 33.13 1.50 1.02
N GLY A 342 33.66 0.42 0.47
CA GLY A 342 34.18 -0.70 1.22
C GLY A 342 35.29 -1.40 0.48
N ALA A 343 36.26 -1.94 1.21
CA ALA A 343 37.34 -2.75 0.68
C ALA A 343 37.63 -3.90 1.64
N SER A 344 37.92 -5.08 1.11
CA SER A 344 38.31 -6.25 1.90
C SER A 344 39.40 -7.04 1.21
N LYS A 345 40.30 -7.63 2.00
CA LYS A 345 41.40 -8.45 1.50
C LYS A 345 41.64 -9.62 2.45
N LYS A 346 41.95 -10.77 1.87
CA LYS A 346 42.36 -11.98 2.59
C LYS A 346 43.82 -12.30 2.22
N TRP A 347 44.62 -12.74 3.20
CA TRP A 347 46.01 -13.14 3.01
C TRP A 347 46.28 -14.55 3.54
N GLY A 348 47.30 -15.22 2.99
CA GLY A 348 47.85 -16.46 3.53
C GLY A 348 46.88 -17.65 3.53
N GLY A 349 46.01 -17.78 2.52
CA GLY A 349 45.00 -18.84 2.47
C GLY A 349 43.86 -18.67 3.48
N GLU A 350 43.36 -17.43 3.62
CA GLU A 350 42.31 -17.03 4.59
C GLU A 350 42.73 -17.03 6.06
N LYS A 351 44.04 -17.01 6.37
CA LYS A 351 44.54 -16.88 7.74
C LYS A 351 44.34 -15.49 8.32
N VAL A 352 44.35 -14.46 7.47
CA VAL A 352 44.07 -13.07 7.85
C VAL A 352 43.05 -12.50 6.88
N ALA A 353 41.98 -11.90 7.39
CA ALA A 353 40.99 -11.18 6.60
C ALA A 353 40.76 -9.80 7.20
N VAL A 354 40.92 -8.74 6.42
CA VAL A 354 40.68 -7.36 6.86
C VAL A 354 39.66 -6.73 5.93
N ALA A 355 38.70 -5.98 6.49
CA ALA A 355 37.78 -5.15 5.72
C ALA A 355 37.59 -3.78 6.35
N ILE A 356 37.58 -2.74 5.52
CA ILE A 356 37.29 -1.36 5.90
C ILE A 356 36.06 -0.93 5.13
N ASN A 357 35.14 -0.24 5.79
CA ASN A 357 33.93 0.25 5.16
C ASN A 357 33.54 1.61 5.71
N TRP A 358 32.84 2.38 4.89
CA TRP A 358 32.30 3.68 5.20
C TRP A 358 30.94 3.86 4.53
N ILE A 359 30.04 4.55 5.23
CA ILE A 359 28.73 4.91 4.71
C ILE A 359 28.32 6.27 5.28
N ARG A 360 27.65 7.06 4.44
CA ARG A 360 27.10 8.37 4.76
C ARG A 360 25.69 8.46 4.20
N GLU A 361 24.74 8.82 5.06
CA GLU A 361 23.36 9.16 4.72
C GLU A 361 23.09 10.63 5.05
N ALA A 362 22.56 11.42 4.10
CA ALA A 362 22.28 12.83 4.32
C ALA A 362 21.00 13.30 3.63
N ASP A 363 20.12 14.00 4.35
CA ASP A 363 18.89 14.57 3.80
C ASP A 363 19.18 15.70 2.84
N ASN A 364 18.65 15.63 1.62
CA ASN A 364 18.88 16.62 0.57
C ASN A 364 18.15 17.94 0.87
N ILE A 365 18.92 18.99 1.14
CA ILE A 365 18.40 20.34 1.46
C ILE A 365 18.15 21.22 0.23
N SER A 366 18.57 20.78 -0.97
CA SER A 366 18.50 21.54 -2.22
C SER A 366 17.58 20.92 -3.28
N GLY A 367 17.00 19.75 -3.04
CA GLY A 367 16.07 19.08 -3.95
C GLY A 367 14.62 19.57 -3.80
N ASN A 368 13.83 19.46 -4.87
CA ASN A 368 12.38 19.62 -4.79
C ASN A 368 11.78 18.45 -3.99
N THR A 369 11.29 18.73 -2.79
CA THR A 369 10.48 17.77 -2.02
C THR A 369 9.02 17.81 -2.49
N PHE A 370 8.27 16.72 -2.33
CA PHE A 370 6.85 16.67 -2.70
C PHE A 370 6.01 17.70 -1.93
N PHE A 371 6.38 17.98 -0.68
CA PHE A 371 5.90 19.12 0.08
C PHE A 371 7.10 19.99 0.46
N PRO A 372 7.36 21.10 -0.26
CA PRO A 372 8.41 22.03 0.13
C PRO A 372 8.08 22.61 1.51
N LEU A 373 9.09 22.67 2.38
CA LEU A 373 8.99 23.46 3.60
C LEU A 373 8.66 24.90 3.21
N THR A 374 7.72 25.54 3.91
CA THR A 374 7.49 26.97 3.73
C THR A 374 8.74 27.75 4.13
N SER A 375 8.89 28.97 3.63
CA SER A 375 9.99 29.85 4.04
C SER A 375 10.04 30.03 5.56
N GLU A 376 8.88 30.09 6.21
CA GLU A 376 8.72 30.14 7.68
C GLU A 376 9.17 28.85 8.37
N ASP A 377 8.78 27.67 7.87
CA ASP A 377 9.24 26.38 8.43
C ASP A 377 10.77 26.27 8.34
N ARG A 378 11.37 26.76 7.25
CA ARG A 378 12.82 26.74 7.03
C ARG A 378 13.57 27.67 7.98
N THR A 379 13.06 28.88 8.22
CA THR A 379 13.68 29.81 9.16
C THR A 379 13.56 29.32 10.60
N LEU A 380 12.39 28.79 11.00
CA LEU A 380 12.20 28.17 12.32
C LEU A 380 13.21 27.04 12.55
N LEU A 381 13.36 26.12 11.58
CA LEU A 381 14.33 25.03 11.67
C LEU A 381 15.78 25.52 11.66
N ALA A 382 16.11 26.58 10.91
CA ALA A 382 17.47 27.12 10.87
C ALA A 382 17.88 27.80 12.19
N THR A 383 16.93 28.38 12.95
CA THR A 383 17.21 29.10 14.19
C THR A 383 17.18 28.24 15.45
N SER A 384 16.45 27.10 15.45
CA SER A 384 16.28 26.31 16.67
C SER A 384 17.49 25.47 17.08
N GLY A 385 18.43 25.19 16.15
CA GLY A 385 19.57 24.29 16.35
C GLY A 385 19.21 22.82 16.65
N GLY A 386 17.95 22.53 16.99
CA GLY A 386 17.43 21.21 17.36
C GLY A 386 17.03 20.37 16.16
N SER A 387 16.79 19.08 16.43
CA SER A 387 16.36 18.11 15.41
C SER A 387 14.87 18.18 15.05
N SER A 388 14.05 18.82 15.89
CA SER A 388 12.62 18.95 15.69
C SER A 388 12.04 20.19 16.37
N ILE A 389 10.95 20.74 15.83
CA ILE A 389 10.20 21.88 16.38
C ILE A 389 8.70 21.60 16.29
N VAL A 390 7.92 22.02 17.28
CA VAL A 390 6.45 21.98 17.22
C VAL A 390 5.95 23.27 16.54
N ARG A 391 5.12 23.12 15.50
CA ARG A 391 4.45 24.23 14.81
C ARG A 391 2.94 24.14 14.99
N SER A 392 2.31 25.23 15.45
CA SER A 392 0.85 25.35 15.50
C SER A 392 0.24 25.27 14.10
N LEU A 393 -0.89 24.60 13.99
CA LEU A 393 -1.73 24.54 12.78
C LEU A 393 -3.00 25.39 12.91
N ALA A 394 -3.14 26.12 14.02
CA ALA A 394 -4.22 27.08 14.21
C ALA A 394 -3.81 28.46 13.71
N VAL A 395 -4.59 29.01 12.77
CA VAL A 395 -4.39 30.36 12.22
C VAL A 395 -5.65 31.19 12.50
N PRO A 396 -5.53 32.42 13.01
CA PRO A 396 -6.66 33.33 13.14
C PRO A 396 -7.33 33.57 11.79
N ASP A 397 -8.63 33.32 11.68
CA ASP A 397 -9.43 33.43 10.46
C ASP A 397 -10.87 33.78 10.82
N SER A 398 -11.37 34.91 10.32
CA SER A 398 -12.73 35.38 10.61
C SER A 398 -13.82 34.45 10.08
N SER A 399 -13.52 33.64 9.06
CA SER A 399 -14.41 32.60 8.52
C SER A 399 -14.21 31.23 9.15
N GLY A 400 -13.29 31.13 10.13
CA GLY A 400 -12.93 29.87 10.80
C GLY A 400 -14.07 29.25 11.61
N GLU A 401 -14.04 27.91 11.67
CA GLU A 401 -15.06 27.10 12.34
C GLU A 401 -14.72 26.75 13.80
N TYR A 402 -13.59 27.25 14.33
CA TYR A 402 -13.12 26.94 15.69
C TYR A 402 -12.92 28.20 16.54
N VAL A 403 -13.15 28.08 17.84
CA VAL A 403 -12.91 29.11 18.86
C VAL A 403 -11.97 28.57 19.94
N ARG A 404 -11.03 29.39 20.41
CA ARG A 404 -10.04 29.00 21.43
C ARG A 404 -10.60 29.22 22.84
N THR A 405 -10.56 28.22 23.71
CA THR A 405 -11.00 28.29 25.12
C THR A 405 -9.99 27.60 26.06
N VAL A 406 -10.20 27.71 27.37
CA VAL A 406 -9.35 27.07 28.40
C VAL A 406 -9.53 25.56 28.38
N ASN A 407 -8.43 24.81 28.51
CA ASN A 407 -8.45 23.35 28.59
C ASN A 407 -9.04 22.90 29.94
N PRO A 408 -10.16 22.13 29.98
CA PRO A 408 -10.77 21.65 31.22
C PRO A 408 -9.87 20.71 32.03
N ASP A 409 -8.98 19.96 31.37
CA ASP A 409 -8.09 18.98 32.01
C ASP A 409 -6.78 19.62 32.48
N ASN A 410 -6.40 20.77 31.92
CA ASN A 410 -5.21 21.54 32.30
C ASN A 410 -5.46 23.05 32.15
N PRO A 411 -5.82 23.77 33.21
CA PRO A 411 -6.17 25.20 33.14
C PRO A 411 -5.06 26.13 32.59
N ASP A 412 -3.80 25.69 32.58
CA ASP A 412 -2.66 26.44 32.03
C ASP A 412 -2.54 26.29 30.49
N ASP A 413 -3.39 25.47 29.87
CA ASP A 413 -3.42 25.18 28.44
C ASP A 413 -4.75 25.62 27.79
N SER A 414 -4.80 25.64 26.46
CA SER A 414 -5.96 26.06 25.69
C SER A 414 -6.32 25.07 24.59
N ILE A 415 -7.61 24.93 24.33
CA ILE A 415 -8.19 24.04 23.31
C ILE A 415 -9.03 24.80 22.29
N PHE A 416 -9.39 24.17 21.18
CA PHE A 416 -10.17 24.72 20.07
C PHE A 416 -11.50 23.97 19.97
N ILE A 417 -12.63 24.63 20.20
CA ILE A 417 -13.95 24.02 20.10
C ILE A 417 -14.58 24.36 18.76
N TYR A 418 -15.12 23.35 18.08
CA TYR A 418 -15.85 23.52 16.81
C TYR A 418 -17.19 24.23 17.04
N SER A 419 -17.45 25.31 16.30
CA SER A 419 -18.71 26.05 16.35
C SER A 419 -19.03 26.79 15.04
N ILE A 420 -20.16 26.43 14.44
CA ILE A 420 -20.71 27.05 13.22
C ILE A 420 -21.65 28.24 13.51
N THR A 421 -22.07 28.43 14.77
CA THR A 421 -22.99 29.51 15.17
C THR A 421 -22.64 30.04 16.55
N GLY A 422 -22.42 31.36 16.65
CA GLY A 422 -22.71 32.09 17.90
C GLY A 422 -21.57 32.54 18.81
N PHE A 423 -20.54 33.24 18.33
CA PHE A 423 -19.67 34.07 19.21
C PHE A 423 -19.12 35.31 18.48
N ASP A 424 -18.98 36.44 19.18
CA ASP A 424 -18.24 37.67 18.79
C ASP A 424 -16.71 37.53 18.97
N GLU A 425 -16.24 36.31 19.22
CA GLU A 425 -14.85 35.99 19.57
C GLU A 425 -13.97 35.73 18.33
N GLN A 426 -12.64 35.84 18.50
CA GLN A 426 -11.66 35.55 17.44
C GLN A 426 -11.78 34.09 16.98
N ARG A 427 -12.12 33.92 15.70
CA ARG A 427 -12.22 32.61 15.03
C ARG A 427 -10.87 32.14 14.50
N TYR A 428 -10.75 30.83 14.37
CA TYR A 428 -9.56 30.14 13.89
C TYR A 428 -9.90 29.10 12.83
N SER A 429 -9.06 29.05 11.80
CA SER A 429 -8.94 27.90 10.91
C SER A 429 -7.88 26.98 11.50
N VAL A 430 -8.28 25.78 11.91
CA VAL A 430 -7.42 24.85 12.68
C VAL A 430 -7.18 23.59 11.88
N GLY A 431 -5.92 23.35 11.51
CA GLY A 431 -5.49 22.06 11.02
C GLY A 431 -5.25 21.10 12.17
N PHE A 432 -5.62 19.83 11.98
CA PHE A 432 -5.40 18.78 12.98
C PHE A 432 -4.44 17.72 12.43
N HIS A 433 -3.42 17.41 13.22
CA HIS A 433 -2.46 16.33 12.96
C HIS A 433 -2.76 15.14 13.88
N ASN A 434 -2.70 13.92 13.36
CA ASN A 434 -2.91 12.75 14.19
C ASN A 434 -1.69 12.49 15.07
N ALA A 435 -1.86 12.52 16.40
CA ALA A 435 -0.79 12.27 17.39
C ALA A 435 -0.96 10.94 18.14
N GLY A 436 -1.89 10.09 17.70
CA GLY A 436 -2.23 8.85 18.39
C GLY A 436 -2.67 9.08 19.83
N ALA A 437 -2.17 8.28 20.78
CA ALA A 437 -2.61 8.35 22.18
C ALA A 437 -2.31 9.69 22.87
N ALA A 438 -1.38 10.50 22.33
CA ALA A 438 -1.03 11.82 22.87
C ALA A 438 -1.96 12.94 22.36
N GLY A 439 -2.94 12.63 21.51
CA GLY A 439 -3.88 13.62 21.00
C GLY A 439 -4.97 14.00 21.98
N LEU A 440 -5.60 15.14 21.70
CA LEU A 440 -6.67 15.73 22.51
C LEU A 440 -8.02 15.74 21.80
N TYR A 441 -8.05 15.53 20.49
CA TYR A 441 -9.26 15.64 19.66
C TYR A 441 -9.57 14.35 18.93
N ALA A 442 -10.84 13.99 18.76
CA ALA A 442 -11.27 12.91 17.88
C ALA A 442 -11.97 13.48 16.65
N ARG A 443 -11.79 12.80 15.51
CA ARG A 443 -12.52 13.13 14.28
C ARG A 443 -14.01 12.76 14.43
N ARG A 444 -14.88 13.63 13.95
CA ARG A 444 -16.34 13.45 13.90
C ARG A 444 -16.88 13.93 12.55
N VAL A 445 -18.12 13.54 12.26
CA VAL A 445 -18.84 13.97 11.07
C VAL A 445 -20.24 14.41 11.50
N THR A 446 -20.67 15.59 11.05
CA THR A 446 -22.03 16.09 11.32
C THR A 446 -23.07 15.28 10.54
N ALA A 447 -24.35 15.42 10.88
CA ALA A 447 -25.44 14.74 10.15
C ALA A 447 -25.48 15.11 8.64
N GLU A 448 -24.97 16.30 8.29
CA GLU A 448 -24.85 16.83 6.93
C GLU A 448 -23.56 16.39 6.22
N GLY A 449 -22.72 15.56 6.87
CA GLY A 449 -21.52 15.00 6.27
C GLY A 449 -20.26 15.89 6.37
N ARG A 450 -20.26 16.94 7.21
CA ARG A 450 -19.08 17.79 7.41
C ARG A 450 -18.14 17.19 8.44
N LEU A 451 -16.85 17.12 8.11
CA LEU A 451 -15.81 16.59 9.00
C LEU A 451 -15.31 17.68 9.95
N TYR A 452 -15.29 17.39 11.26
CA TYR A 452 -14.75 18.28 12.28
C TYR A 452 -13.99 17.49 13.35
N PHE A 453 -13.27 18.20 14.23
CA PHE A 453 -12.51 17.63 15.33
C PHE A 453 -13.07 18.09 16.67
N GLU A 454 -13.48 17.13 17.49
CA GLU A 454 -14.08 17.34 18.80
C GLU A 454 -13.06 17.10 19.89
N TYR A 455 -12.98 17.98 20.88
CA TYR A 455 -12.12 17.79 22.04
C TYR A 455 -12.63 16.63 22.90
N ILE A 456 -11.73 15.72 23.29
CA ILE A 456 -12.03 14.55 24.11
C ILE A 456 -11.42 14.71 25.52
N PRO A 457 -12.24 14.71 26.58
CA PRO A 457 -11.76 14.73 27.96
C PRO A 457 -10.85 13.55 28.28
N GLU A 458 -9.88 13.74 29.19
CA GLU A 458 -8.85 12.73 29.51
C GLU A 458 -9.42 11.34 29.85
N HIS A 459 -10.53 11.27 30.59
CA HIS A 459 -11.15 10.02 31.01
C HIS A 459 -11.73 9.19 29.85
N GLU A 460 -12.06 9.82 28.72
CA GLU A 460 -12.61 9.15 27.52
C GLU A 460 -11.52 8.80 26.49
N ARG A 461 -10.34 9.44 26.55
CA ARG A 461 -9.27 9.25 25.55
C ARG A 461 -8.84 7.80 25.36
N LYS A 462 -8.89 6.97 26.41
CA LYS A 462 -8.54 5.54 26.34
C LYS A 462 -9.47 4.73 25.44
N GLN A 463 -10.66 5.24 25.12
CA GLN A 463 -11.62 4.62 24.22
C GLN A 463 -11.37 4.98 22.75
N HIS A 464 -10.47 5.93 22.49
CA HIS A 464 -10.12 6.41 21.16
C HIS A 464 -8.70 6.02 20.79
N THR A 465 -8.53 5.50 19.57
CA THR A 465 -7.21 5.10 19.05
C THR A 465 -6.59 6.17 18.14
N ASP A 466 -7.39 7.07 17.59
CA ASP A 466 -7.00 8.12 16.64
C ASP A 466 -7.32 9.48 17.25
N LEU A 467 -6.42 9.97 18.11
CA LEU A 467 -6.51 11.33 18.62
C LEU A 467 -5.57 12.27 17.85
N TYR A 468 -5.99 13.52 17.79
CA TYR A 468 -5.40 14.57 16.99
C TYR A 468 -4.97 15.74 17.86
N VAL A 469 -4.07 16.56 17.33
CA VAL A 469 -3.56 17.78 17.95
C VAL A 469 -3.56 18.93 16.94
N PRO A 470 -3.74 20.18 17.39
CA PRO A 470 -3.78 21.36 16.52
C PRO A 470 -2.38 21.89 16.18
N TRP A 471 -1.38 21.01 16.16
CA TRP A 471 0.02 21.32 15.87
C TRP A 471 0.67 20.15 15.15
N LYS A 472 1.81 20.36 14.49
CA LYS A 472 2.61 19.30 13.87
C LYS A 472 4.06 19.41 14.32
N MET A 473 4.76 18.29 14.37
CA MET A 473 6.21 18.27 14.58
C MET A 473 6.92 18.42 13.23
N LEU A 474 7.74 19.46 13.09
CA LEU A 474 8.65 19.66 11.97
C LEU A 474 9.98 18.99 12.31
N SER A 475 10.46 18.10 11.43
CA SER A 475 11.78 17.46 11.58
C SER A 475 12.83 18.18 10.72
N ALA A 476 13.98 18.48 11.30
CA ALA A 476 15.11 19.06 10.59
C ALA A 476 15.79 18.03 9.66
N PRO A 477 16.38 18.44 8.52
CA PRO A 477 17.18 17.55 7.69
C PRO A 477 18.46 17.15 8.42
N GLN A 478 18.80 15.85 8.43
CA GLN A 478 19.91 15.28 9.19
C GLN A 478 21.01 14.69 8.29
N MET A 479 22.19 14.44 8.85
CA MET A 479 23.25 13.66 8.22
C MET A 479 23.90 12.72 9.22
N GLN A 480 24.03 11.44 8.88
CA GLN A 480 24.72 10.44 9.69
C GLN A 480 25.79 9.72 8.84
N GLN A 481 26.93 9.42 9.45
CA GLN A 481 27.99 8.63 8.81
C GLN A 481 28.60 7.65 9.79
N VAL A 482 29.02 6.49 9.29
CA VAL A 482 29.67 5.43 10.06
C VAL A 482 30.80 4.84 9.22
N ALA A 483 31.97 4.67 9.83
CA ALA A 483 33.08 3.90 9.28
C ALA A 483 33.45 2.77 10.23
N ASN A 484 33.80 1.59 9.72
CA ASN A 484 34.34 0.52 10.53
C ASN A 484 35.53 -0.18 9.84
N MET A 485 36.35 -0.82 10.67
CA MET A 485 37.44 -1.69 10.27
C MET A 485 37.29 -3.01 11.03
N THR A 486 37.33 -4.12 10.31
CA THR A 486 37.25 -5.48 10.84
C THR A 486 38.54 -6.23 10.49
N ALA A 487 39.04 -7.04 11.42
CA ALA A 487 40.20 -7.90 11.22
C ALA A 487 39.94 -9.26 11.87
N ALA A 488 40.00 -10.33 11.07
CA ALA A 488 39.86 -11.71 11.52
C ALA A 488 41.17 -12.47 11.29
N PHE A 489 41.63 -13.18 12.31
CA PHE A 489 42.89 -13.92 12.35
C PHE A 489 42.63 -15.37 12.76
N LYS A 490 43.06 -16.34 11.94
CA LYS A 490 43.18 -17.75 12.33
C LYS A 490 44.51 -17.93 13.07
N LEU A 491 44.49 -17.82 14.40
CA LEU A 491 45.70 -17.92 15.24
C LEU A 491 46.26 -19.35 15.26
N ALA A 492 45.37 -20.34 15.17
CA ALA A 492 45.68 -21.76 15.01
C ALA A 492 44.53 -22.43 14.24
N ASP A 493 44.67 -23.70 13.85
CA ASP A 493 43.63 -24.44 13.09
C ASP A 493 42.27 -24.50 13.82
N GLN A 494 42.29 -24.31 15.14
CA GLN A 494 41.16 -24.39 16.05
C GLN A 494 40.87 -23.08 16.80
N THR A 495 41.56 -21.98 16.47
CA THR A 495 41.45 -20.71 17.20
C THR A 495 41.30 -19.53 16.26
N ASP A 496 40.18 -18.83 16.37
CA ASP A 496 39.86 -17.62 15.61
C ASP A 496 39.80 -16.39 16.54
N LEU A 497 40.40 -15.28 16.11
CA LEU A 497 40.32 -13.97 16.76
C LEU A 497 39.70 -12.98 15.77
N SER A 498 38.67 -12.25 16.20
CA SER A 498 38.04 -11.17 15.43
C SER A 498 38.07 -9.88 16.21
N ILE A 499 38.43 -8.79 15.53
CA ILE A 499 38.51 -7.44 16.07
C ILE A 499 37.71 -6.52 15.15
N GLU A 500 36.89 -5.65 15.71
CA GLU A 500 36.20 -4.58 15.00
C GLU A 500 36.39 -3.25 15.73
N MET A 501 36.61 -2.18 14.96
CA MET A 501 36.60 -0.80 15.44
C MET A 501 35.68 0.02 14.55
N ALA A 502 34.86 0.89 15.12
CA ALA A 502 33.93 1.73 14.38
C ALA A 502 33.90 3.16 14.91
N GLY A 503 33.71 4.13 14.02
CA GLY A 503 33.48 5.54 14.34
C GLY A 503 32.21 6.06 13.69
N SER A 504 31.51 6.96 14.36
CA SER A 504 30.26 7.56 13.84
C SER A 504 30.23 9.08 13.99
N GLY A 505 29.44 9.75 13.14
CA GLY A 505 29.09 11.16 13.30
C GLY A 505 27.65 11.44 12.88
N LEU A 506 26.96 12.31 13.62
CA LEU A 506 25.60 12.78 13.37
C LEU A 506 25.56 14.31 13.39
N ASN A 507 25.03 14.90 12.32
CA ASN A 507 24.54 16.27 12.32
C ASN A 507 23.00 16.23 12.41
N PRO A 508 22.40 16.69 13.53
CA PRO A 508 20.96 16.62 13.76
C PRO A 508 20.14 17.70 13.04
N ASN A 509 20.79 18.73 12.47
CA ASN A 509 20.13 19.80 11.72
C ASN A 509 21.08 20.46 10.72
N ARG A 510 20.92 20.13 9.44
CA ARG A 510 21.73 20.67 8.33
C ARG A 510 21.35 22.09 7.90
N LEU A 511 20.24 22.66 8.38
CA LEU A 511 19.81 24.03 8.06
C LEU A 511 20.39 25.06 9.03
N ALA A 512 20.65 24.65 10.26
CA ALA A 512 21.20 25.51 11.30
C ALA A 512 22.72 25.64 11.18
N GLN A 513 23.23 26.86 11.32
CA GLN A 513 24.67 27.14 11.43
C GLN A 513 25.09 26.98 12.90
N GLY A 514 26.24 26.34 13.15
CA GLY A 514 26.80 26.21 14.51
C GLY A 514 26.31 25.03 15.35
N VAL A 515 25.56 24.08 14.78
CA VAL A 515 25.15 22.85 15.49
C VAL A 515 26.34 21.90 15.65
N THR A 516 26.69 21.56 16.90
CA THR A 516 27.75 20.60 17.21
C THR A 516 27.37 19.21 16.73
N SER A 517 28.13 18.65 15.78
CA SER A 517 27.97 17.26 15.38
C SER A 517 28.36 16.32 16.53
N SER A 518 27.47 15.41 16.92
CA SER A 518 27.80 14.35 17.87
C SER A 518 28.53 13.21 17.16
N GLY A 519 29.50 12.59 17.83
CA GLY A 519 30.25 11.48 17.27
C GLY A 519 31.00 10.72 18.35
N GLY A 520 31.35 9.47 18.07
CA GLY A 520 32.01 8.59 19.03
C GLY A 520 32.63 7.38 18.36
N VAL A 521 33.22 6.50 19.18
CA VAL A 521 33.94 5.29 18.73
C VAL A 521 33.39 4.07 19.46
N ALA A 522 33.31 2.94 18.77
CA ALA A 522 32.96 1.64 19.32
C ALA A 522 33.98 0.57 18.89
N GLY A 523 34.02 -0.54 19.61
CA GLY A 523 34.88 -1.66 19.27
C GLY A 523 34.43 -2.97 19.87
N GLU A 524 34.82 -4.06 19.22
CA GLU A 524 34.54 -5.44 19.60
C GLU A 524 35.82 -6.28 19.45
N ILE A 525 36.06 -7.17 20.41
CA ILE A 525 37.09 -8.20 20.34
C ILE A 525 36.42 -9.51 20.70
N SER A 526 36.50 -10.52 19.84
CA SER A 526 35.99 -11.86 20.08
C SER A 526 37.03 -12.92 19.75
N ILE A 527 37.16 -13.92 20.62
CA ILE A 527 38.02 -15.08 20.43
C ILE A 527 37.18 -16.35 20.54
N SER A 528 37.34 -17.26 19.59
CA SER A 528 36.70 -18.58 19.55
C SER A 528 37.77 -19.65 19.50
N HIS A 529 37.70 -20.63 20.39
CA HIS A 529 38.58 -21.79 20.39
C HIS A 529 37.75 -23.07 20.41
N LYS A 530 37.95 -23.95 19.42
CA LYS A 530 37.28 -25.26 19.33
C LYS A 530 38.28 -26.38 19.55
N SER A 531 38.19 -27.07 20.68
CA SER A 531 39.01 -28.25 20.97
C SER A 531 38.24 -29.54 20.74
N GLU A 532 38.77 -30.44 19.91
CA GLU A 532 38.22 -31.78 19.73
C GLU A 532 38.76 -32.72 20.82
N LEU A 533 37.84 -33.34 21.57
CA LEU A 533 38.18 -34.36 22.57
C LEU A 533 38.23 -35.74 21.89
N PRO A 534 38.80 -36.78 22.55
CA PRO A 534 38.72 -38.16 22.05
C PRO A 534 37.30 -38.50 21.62
N ALA A 535 37.13 -39.20 20.48
CA ALA A 535 35.87 -39.27 19.71
C ALA A 535 34.57 -39.54 20.50
N GLN A 536 34.66 -40.20 21.65
CA GLN A 536 33.52 -40.49 22.55
C GLN A 536 33.07 -39.29 23.41
N LEU A 537 33.91 -38.27 23.56
CA LEU A 537 33.72 -37.10 24.43
C LEU A 537 33.34 -35.82 23.68
N GLY A 538 33.41 -35.82 22.34
CA GLY A 538 32.89 -34.72 21.51
C GLY A 538 33.83 -33.51 21.38
N ALA A 539 33.28 -32.30 21.28
CA ALA A 539 34.06 -31.07 21.13
C ALA A 539 33.69 -30.02 22.19
N ILE A 540 34.67 -29.26 22.64
CA ILE A 540 34.48 -28.09 23.50
C ILE A 540 34.74 -26.82 22.68
N VAL A 541 33.83 -25.86 22.76
CA VAL A 541 33.98 -24.53 22.15
C VAL A 541 33.94 -23.47 23.23
N ILE A 542 34.99 -22.65 23.31
CA ILE A 542 35.07 -21.49 24.19
C ILE A 542 34.97 -20.24 23.33
N ASN A 543 33.96 -19.41 23.59
CA ASN A 543 33.80 -18.10 22.96
C ASN A 543 33.92 -17.02 24.04
N ALA A 544 34.84 -16.08 23.90
CA ALA A 544 34.91 -14.89 24.76
C ALA A 544 34.79 -13.64 23.88
N GLU A 545 33.88 -12.75 24.21
CA GLU A 545 33.60 -11.52 23.49
C GLU A 545 33.57 -10.35 24.47
N THR A 546 34.18 -9.23 24.09
CA THR A 546 34.01 -7.95 24.77
C THR A 546 33.76 -6.87 23.72
N ARG A 547 32.75 -6.06 23.96
CA ARG A 547 32.35 -4.98 23.05
C ARG A 547 31.93 -3.75 23.84
N GLY A 548 32.12 -2.58 23.25
CA GLY A 548 31.70 -1.33 23.87
C GLY A 548 31.57 -0.20 22.86
N ALA A 549 30.74 0.77 23.22
CA ALA A 549 30.59 2.02 22.50
C ALA A 549 30.86 3.18 23.46
N GLY A 550 31.69 4.14 23.05
CA GLY A 550 31.95 5.37 23.78
C GLY A 550 30.83 6.39 23.63
N SER A 551 30.92 7.47 24.40
CA SER A 551 29.97 8.59 24.31
C SER A 551 29.94 9.18 22.90
N GLY A 552 28.74 9.48 22.39
CA GLY A 552 28.48 10.01 21.06
C GLY A 552 28.45 8.98 19.93
N PHE A 553 28.71 7.68 20.18
CA PHE A 553 28.66 6.68 19.11
C PHE A 553 27.21 6.27 18.78
N MET A 554 26.85 6.34 17.50
CA MET A 554 25.52 6.03 16.98
C MET A 554 25.63 5.18 15.71
N SER A 555 25.16 3.93 15.80
CA SER A 555 25.08 3.03 14.64
C SER A 555 23.91 3.40 13.72
N LEU A 556 23.95 2.98 12.46
CA LEU A 556 22.86 3.21 11.49
C LEU A 556 21.64 2.28 11.72
N GLN A 557 21.88 1.09 12.26
CA GLN A 557 20.87 0.09 12.60
C GLN A 557 21.20 -0.54 13.95
N ARG A 558 20.30 -1.39 14.45
CA ARG A 558 20.44 -2.06 15.75
C ARG A 558 21.66 -2.99 15.76
N GLU A 559 22.58 -2.75 16.70
CA GLU A 559 23.81 -3.54 16.93
C GLU A 559 23.61 -4.80 17.78
N SER A 560 22.44 -4.93 18.41
CA SER A 560 22.08 -5.99 19.36
C SER A 560 20.79 -6.73 18.96
N PRO A 561 20.55 -7.96 19.44
CA PRO A 561 19.26 -8.63 19.27
C PRO A 561 18.09 -7.78 19.80
N VAL A 562 16.89 -8.01 19.26
CA VAL A 562 15.72 -7.19 19.56
C VAL A 562 15.29 -7.25 21.04
N GLU A 563 15.47 -8.41 21.68
CA GLU A 563 15.19 -8.64 23.10
C GLU A 563 16.42 -8.40 24.01
N PHE A 564 17.50 -7.79 23.51
CA PHE A 564 18.74 -7.64 24.30
C PHE A 564 18.52 -6.98 25.66
N TRP A 565 17.85 -5.83 25.68
CA TRP A 565 17.54 -5.12 26.94
C TRP A 565 16.76 -6.01 27.92
N ARG A 566 15.83 -6.83 27.41
CA ARG A 566 15.02 -7.73 28.23
C ARG A 566 15.84 -8.90 28.76
N GLU A 567 16.65 -9.51 27.90
CA GLU A 567 17.53 -10.63 28.26
C GLU A 567 18.66 -10.23 29.22
N TRP A 568 19.00 -8.95 29.26
CA TRP A 568 19.96 -8.38 30.21
C TRP A 568 19.29 -7.65 31.38
N ASN A 569 17.97 -7.81 31.54
CA ASN A 569 17.17 -7.19 32.60
C ASN A 569 17.38 -5.67 32.75
N LEU A 570 17.60 -4.97 31.64
CA LEU A 570 17.82 -3.53 31.60
C LEU A 570 16.49 -2.77 31.65
N GLN A 571 16.50 -1.55 32.17
CA GLN A 571 15.36 -0.64 31.99
C GLN A 571 15.28 -0.22 30.52
N LYS A 572 14.09 -0.31 29.92
CA LYS A 572 13.89 -0.02 28.50
C LYS A 572 14.16 1.44 28.17
N GLU A 573 13.62 2.41 28.92
CA GLU A 573 13.87 3.83 28.62
C GLU A 573 15.36 4.20 28.73
N SER A 574 16.05 3.68 29.74
CA SER A 574 17.48 3.92 29.95
C SER A 574 18.34 3.25 28.87
N TRP A 575 17.99 2.03 28.46
CA TRP A 575 18.63 1.35 27.33
C TRP A 575 18.42 2.12 26.02
N ASP A 576 17.19 2.56 25.73
CA ASP A 576 16.88 3.30 24.52
C ASP A 576 17.59 4.65 24.52
N SER A 577 17.65 5.34 25.66
CA SER A 577 18.42 6.57 25.84
C SER A 577 19.92 6.34 25.69
N ALA A 578 20.46 5.22 26.18
CA ALA A 578 21.86 4.89 26.03
C ALA A 578 22.25 4.56 24.58
N VAL A 579 21.37 3.87 23.84
CA VAL A 579 21.60 3.56 22.42
C VAL A 579 21.38 4.79 21.54
N MET A 580 20.25 5.48 21.68
CA MET A 580 19.86 6.63 20.86
C MET A 580 20.64 7.91 21.19
N GLY A 581 20.93 8.13 22.48
CA GLY A 581 21.75 9.25 22.94
C GLY A 581 23.26 9.00 22.83
N GLY A 582 23.66 7.81 22.37
CA GLY A 582 25.05 7.42 22.23
C GLY A 582 25.81 7.45 23.56
N LEU A 583 25.21 7.02 24.66
CA LEU A 583 25.91 6.96 25.95
C LEU A 583 26.91 5.80 25.98
N LYS A 584 27.94 5.94 26.81
CA LYS A 584 28.95 4.89 27.01
C LYS A 584 28.30 3.60 27.50
N ARG A 585 28.61 2.49 26.82
CA ARG A 585 28.12 1.15 27.15
C ARG A 585 29.18 0.08 26.87
N GLN A 586 29.17 -1.00 27.65
CA GLN A 586 30.07 -2.13 27.51
C GLN A 586 29.34 -3.44 27.79
N THR A 587 29.66 -4.50 27.04
CA THR A 587 29.20 -5.86 27.27
C THR A 587 30.39 -6.81 27.15
N THR A 588 30.56 -7.70 28.12
CA THR A 588 31.55 -8.77 28.08
C THR A 588 30.84 -10.09 28.36
N GLN A 589 31.10 -11.12 27.54
CA GLN A 589 30.48 -12.42 27.67
C GLN A 589 31.49 -13.53 27.39
N ILE A 590 31.43 -14.60 28.17
CA ILE A 590 32.17 -15.84 27.95
C ILE A 590 31.15 -16.97 27.87
N THR A 591 31.21 -17.77 26.81
CA THR A 591 30.34 -18.92 26.57
C THR A 591 31.19 -20.17 26.36
N LEU A 592 31.04 -21.14 27.25
CA LEU A 592 31.60 -22.48 27.13
C LEU A 592 30.51 -23.41 26.59
N SER A 593 30.76 -24.09 25.48
CA SER A 593 29.85 -25.06 24.88
C SER A 593 30.52 -26.42 24.79
N HIS A 594 29.78 -27.48 25.09
CA HIS A 594 30.19 -28.87 24.95
C HIS A 594 29.19 -29.55 24.01
N ASP A 595 29.71 -30.06 22.90
CA ASP A 595 28.95 -30.78 21.89
C ASP A 595 29.35 -32.25 21.91
N LEU A 596 28.46 -33.10 22.43
CA LEU A 596 28.53 -34.55 22.40
C LEU A 596 27.79 -35.05 21.15
N PRO A 597 28.51 -35.60 20.15
CA PRO A 597 27.94 -36.03 18.89
C PRO A 597 26.69 -36.89 19.08
N GLU A 598 25.60 -36.51 18.40
CA GLU A 598 24.31 -37.22 18.37
C GLU A 598 23.60 -37.41 19.73
N ARG A 599 24.15 -36.88 20.84
CA ARG A 599 23.63 -37.11 22.19
C ARG A 599 23.28 -35.84 22.95
N ALA A 600 24.15 -34.84 23.00
CA ALA A 600 23.91 -33.67 23.84
C ALA A 600 24.66 -32.42 23.40
N THR A 601 24.05 -31.26 23.57
CA THR A 601 24.73 -29.96 23.48
C THR A 601 24.48 -29.18 24.75
N THR A 602 25.52 -28.82 25.50
CA THR A 602 25.39 -28.02 26.73
C THR A 602 26.23 -26.77 26.62
N SER A 603 25.65 -25.60 26.89
CA SER A 603 26.35 -24.33 26.91
C SER A 603 26.12 -23.60 28.23
N PHE A 604 27.20 -23.07 28.81
CA PHE A 604 27.20 -22.18 29.95
C PHE A 604 27.74 -20.82 29.52
N SER A 605 26.99 -19.76 29.77
CA SER A 605 27.41 -18.40 29.45
C SER A 605 27.38 -17.51 30.69
N LEU A 606 28.46 -16.77 30.90
CA LEU A 606 28.59 -15.70 31.89
C LEU A 606 28.76 -14.38 31.16
N GLY A 607 28.15 -13.31 31.66
CA GLY A 607 28.35 -12.00 31.07
C GLY A 607 28.05 -10.84 32.01
N LYS A 608 28.66 -9.70 31.70
CA LYS A 608 28.45 -8.42 32.37
C LYS A 608 28.11 -7.35 31.32
N TYR A 609 27.12 -6.54 31.63
CA TYR A 609 26.76 -5.33 30.90
C TYR A 609 26.88 -4.12 31.84
N GLY A 610 27.28 -2.96 31.32
CA GLY A 610 27.24 -1.70 32.04
C GLY A 610 27.09 -0.52 31.10
N ASP A 611 26.27 0.46 31.51
CA ASP A 611 26.18 1.79 30.94
C ASP A 611 26.25 2.87 32.05
N VAL A 612 26.01 4.13 31.70
CA VAL A 612 26.09 5.27 32.65
C VAL A 612 25.04 5.18 33.76
N THR A 613 23.94 4.45 33.55
CA THR A 613 22.76 4.42 34.43
C THR A 613 22.54 3.10 35.14
N GLN A 614 23.06 1.99 34.60
CA GLN A 614 22.78 0.64 35.10
C GLN A 614 23.91 -0.35 34.79
N GLU A 615 24.04 -1.35 35.65
CA GLU A 615 24.89 -2.53 35.45
C GLU A 615 24.05 -3.81 35.54
N SER A 616 24.44 -4.83 34.79
CA SER A 616 23.76 -6.13 34.79
C SER A 616 24.74 -7.29 34.70
N ASN A 617 24.54 -8.31 35.53
CA ASN A 617 25.30 -9.56 35.49
C ASN A 617 24.37 -10.71 35.12
N ARG A 618 24.75 -11.51 34.13
CA ARG A 618 23.96 -12.61 33.59
C ARG A 618 24.74 -13.91 33.68
N TRP A 619 24.07 -14.98 34.09
CA TRP A 619 24.49 -16.33 33.79
C TRP A 619 23.35 -17.12 33.16
N GLN A 620 23.69 -18.02 32.25
CA GLN A 620 22.73 -18.89 31.58
C GLN A 620 23.33 -20.27 31.35
N VAL A 621 22.49 -21.29 31.56
CA VAL A 621 22.76 -22.68 31.22
C VAL A 621 21.72 -23.11 30.21
N ARG A 622 22.15 -23.60 29.05
CA ARG A 622 21.29 -24.25 28.07
C ARG A 622 21.81 -25.65 27.80
N SER A 623 20.98 -26.66 27.96
CA SER A 623 21.32 -28.04 27.65
C SER A 623 20.24 -28.67 26.79
N SER A 624 20.63 -29.37 25.72
CA SER A 624 19.75 -30.20 24.91
C SER A 624 20.31 -31.61 24.89
N TYR A 625 19.47 -32.60 25.15
CA TYR A 625 19.83 -34.01 25.21
C TYR A 625 18.85 -34.83 24.37
N GLY A 626 19.36 -35.73 23.54
CA GLY A 626 18.60 -36.67 22.74
C GLY A 626 18.96 -38.10 23.11
N ALA A 627 17.94 -38.93 23.36
CA ALA A 627 18.10 -40.36 23.60
C ALA A 627 16.94 -41.15 23.01
N ARG A 628 17.11 -42.48 22.94
CA ARG A 628 16.15 -43.38 22.28
C ARG A 628 14.69 -43.22 22.75
N TYR A 629 14.45 -43.12 24.07
CA TYR A 629 13.10 -42.96 24.63
C TYR A 629 12.73 -41.50 24.98
N LEU A 630 13.72 -40.61 24.92
CA LEU A 630 13.61 -39.18 25.21
C LEU A 630 14.14 -38.44 23.99
N ASN A 631 13.31 -38.36 22.95
CA ASN A 631 13.66 -37.83 21.62
C ASN A 631 14.37 -36.47 21.74
N LYS A 632 13.86 -35.59 22.60
CA LYS A 632 14.50 -34.30 22.92
C LYS A 632 14.14 -33.83 24.31
N LEU A 633 15.13 -33.61 25.15
CA LEU A 633 15.04 -32.83 26.38
C LEU A 633 15.80 -31.52 26.17
N SER A 634 15.18 -30.38 26.45
CA SER A 634 15.82 -29.07 26.39
C SER A 634 15.56 -28.32 27.69
N ILE A 635 16.62 -27.81 28.28
CA ILE A 635 16.64 -27.07 29.54
C ILE A 635 17.33 -25.73 29.27
N ASP A 636 16.69 -24.62 29.63
CA ASP A 636 17.25 -23.26 29.54
C ASP A 636 16.95 -22.52 30.85
N PHE A 637 18.00 -22.20 31.59
CA PHE A 637 17.92 -21.42 32.82
C PHE A 637 18.75 -20.15 32.66
N THR A 638 18.15 -19.00 32.94
CA THR A 638 18.81 -17.70 32.90
C THR A 638 18.50 -16.95 34.19
N ASP A 639 19.52 -16.37 34.81
CA ASP A 639 19.38 -15.45 35.95
C ASP A 639 20.23 -14.21 35.69
N VAL A 640 19.59 -13.05 35.90
CA VAL A 640 20.17 -11.75 35.56
C VAL A 640 19.86 -10.76 36.66
N GLN A 641 20.89 -10.12 37.18
CA GLN A 641 20.78 -9.15 38.27
C GLN A 641 21.18 -7.77 37.77
N ARG A 642 20.25 -6.83 37.82
CA ARG A 642 20.46 -5.42 37.46
C ARG A 642 20.58 -4.55 38.71
N LYS A 643 21.62 -3.71 38.73
CA LYS A 643 21.75 -2.55 39.62
C LYS A 643 21.54 -1.27 38.82
N SER A 644 20.74 -0.34 39.32
CA SER A 644 20.45 0.95 38.67
C SER A 644 20.76 2.10 39.62
N VAL A 645 21.10 3.26 39.07
CA VAL A 645 21.35 4.49 39.84
C VAL A 645 20.03 5.16 40.27
N SER A 646 18.99 5.11 39.43
CA SER A 646 17.74 5.84 39.62
C SER A 646 16.55 4.97 40.06
N LEU A 647 16.68 3.65 39.99
CA LEU A 647 15.61 2.69 40.30
C LEU A 647 16.10 1.61 41.25
N ALA A 648 15.15 0.92 41.90
CA ALA A 648 15.42 -0.26 42.68
C ALA A 648 16.13 -1.36 41.85
N ASN A 649 16.96 -2.14 42.53
CA ASN A 649 17.60 -3.32 41.96
C ASN A 649 16.53 -4.31 41.49
N SER A 650 16.80 -4.99 40.38
CA SER A 650 15.88 -5.96 39.79
C SER A 650 16.59 -7.25 39.46
N GLN A 651 15.92 -8.38 39.72
CA GLN A 651 16.39 -9.70 39.32
C GLN A 651 15.38 -10.30 38.32
N TRP A 652 15.91 -10.84 37.23
CA TRP A 652 15.15 -11.57 36.24
C TRP A 652 15.61 -13.02 36.22
N ARG A 653 14.66 -13.94 36.40
CA ARG A 653 14.86 -15.38 36.33
C ARG A 653 13.93 -15.96 35.28
N ARG A 654 14.47 -16.83 34.43
CA ARG A 654 13.69 -17.60 33.48
C ARG A 654 14.14 -19.05 33.49
N GLY A 655 13.21 -19.97 33.66
CA GLY A 655 13.43 -21.40 33.53
C GLY A 655 12.52 -21.99 32.47
N ARG A 656 13.08 -22.75 31.52
CA ARG A 656 12.33 -23.47 30.49
C ARG A 656 12.78 -24.92 30.46
N ILE A 657 11.82 -25.83 30.51
CA ILE A 657 12.03 -27.26 30.35
C ILE A 657 11.08 -27.73 29.26
N TYR A 658 11.62 -28.43 28.26
CA TYR A 658 10.86 -29.07 27.19
C TYR A 658 11.31 -30.52 27.08
N ALA A 659 10.39 -31.47 27.18
CA ALA A 659 10.67 -32.89 27.00
C ALA A 659 9.74 -33.46 25.92
N SER A 660 10.31 -34.10 24.91
CA SER A 660 9.63 -34.87 23.88
C SER A 660 10.00 -36.34 24.04
N LEU A 661 8.97 -37.17 24.18
CA LEU A 661 9.07 -38.59 24.49
C LEU A 661 8.87 -39.44 23.24
N MET A 662 9.39 -40.67 23.31
CA MET A 662 9.21 -41.74 22.32
C MET A 662 9.83 -41.49 20.93
N PRO A 663 10.50 -42.50 20.35
CA PRO A 663 10.90 -42.50 18.95
C PRO A 663 9.73 -42.95 18.06
N GLY A 664 9.67 -42.48 16.80
CA GLY A 664 8.65 -42.90 15.83
C GLY A 664 7.86 -41.75 15.22
N ASP A 665 6.59 -41.98 14.88
CA ASP A 665 5.71 -40.98 14.25
C ASP A 665 4.84 -40.20 15.26
N VAL A 666 4.91 -40.55 16.56
CA VAL A 666 4.08 -39.95 17.63
C VAL A 666 4.98 -39.55 18.77
N HIS A 667 5.00 -38.26 19.10
CA HIS A 667 5.86 -37.67 20.10
C HIS A 667 5.05 -36.88 21.13
N PRO A 668 4.65 -37.51 22.24
CA PRO A 668 4.14 -36.78 23.39
C PRO A 668 5.19 -35.78 23.86
N TYR A 669 4.76 -34.58 24.27
CA TYR A 669 5.65 -33.58 24.83
C TYR A 669 5.05 -32.90 26.05
N ILE A 670 5.94 -32.43 26.92
CA ILE A 670 5.62 -31.60 28.07
C ILE A 670 6.56 -30.40 28.03
N ARG A 671 6.04 -29.21 28.32
CA ARG A 671 6.82 -27.98 28.46
C ARG A 671 6.40 -27.23 29.71
N ARG A 672 7.37 -26.74 30.47
CA ARG A 672 7.17 -25.83 31.60
C ARG A 672 8.07 -24.61 31.42
N GLU A 673 7.48 -23.43 31.55
CA GLU A 673 8.18 -22.15 31.51
C GLU A 673 7.79 -21.33 32.73
N GLU A 674 8.77 -20.82 33.45
CA GLU A 674 8.57 -19.91 34.56
C GLU A 674 9.43 -18.68 34.33
N GLU A 675 8.83 -17.51 34.50
CA GLU A 675 9.55 -16.24 34.42
C GLU A 675 9.18 -15.36 35.60
N THR A 676 10.17 -14.69 36.17
CA THR A 676 9.96 -13.74 37.27
C THR A 676 10.90 -12.56 37.07
N ARG A 677 10.37 -11.35 37.16
CA ARG A 677 11.12 -10.10 37.15
C ARG A 677 10.65 -9.21 38.30
N THR A 678 11.55 -8.93 39.24
CA THR A 678 11.24 -8.16 40.45
C THR A 678 10.38 -6.92 40.18
N ALA A 679 9.23 -6.81 40.85
CA ALA A 679 8.30 -5.69 40.79
C ALA A 679 7.79 -5.30 39.37
N ASP A 680 7.84 -6.24 38.41
CA ASP A 680 7.31 -6.06 37.04
C ASP A 680 6.29 -7.17 36.73
N MET A 681 6.77 -8.38 36.45
CA MET A 681 5.91 -9.51 36.08
C MET A 681 6.42 -10.84 36.63
N LYS A 682 5.49 -11.76 36.86
CA LYS A 682 5.77 -13.17 37.09
C LYS A 682 4.73 -14.01 36.38
N PHE A 683 5.13 -15.10 35.74
CA PHE A 683 4.19 -16.09 35.23
C PHE A 683 4.74 -17.50 35.33
N ASP A 684 3.83 -18.45 35.43
CA ASP A 684 4.10 -19.87 35.24
C ASP A 684 3.21 -20.41 34.12
N GLU A 685 3.83 -21.15 33.20
CA GLU A 685 3.18 -21.76 32.06
C GLU A 685 3.53 -23.25 32.02
N SER A 686 2.51 -24.10 31.96
CA SER A 686 2.66 -25.54 31.82
C SER A 686 1.86 -25.99 30.60
N SER A 687 2.44 -26.86 29.79
CA SER A 687 1.77 -27.38 28.60
C SER A 687 2.12 -28.83 28.35
N ALA A 688 1.17 -29.54 27.76
CA ALA A 688 1.32 -30.93 27.37
C ALA A 688 0.63 -31.14 26.02
N GLY A 689 1.16 -32.05 25.22
CA GLY A 689 0.59 -32.32 23.90
C GLY A 689 1.19 -33.52 23.22
N ILE A 690 0.75 -33.75 21.99
CA ILE A 690 1.17 -34.84 21.11
C ILE A 690 1.50 -34.25 19.75
N ARG A 691 2.73 -34.45 19.29
CA ARG A 691 3.14 -34.17 17.91
C ARG A 691 3.06 -35.46 17.09
N LEU A 692 2.53 -35.35 15.88
CA LEU A 692 2.34 -36.45 14.94
C LEU A 692 3.16 -36.17 13.68
N GLU A 693 4.00 -37.11 13.25
CA GLU A 693 4.87 -37.02 12.06
C GLU A 693 4.76 -38.27 11.18
N LYS A 694 3.52 -38.75 10.93
CA LYS A 694 3.25 -39.98 10.18
C LYS A 694 3.17 -39.76 8.66
N GLY A 695 4.28 -39.97 7.96
CA GLY A 695 4.33 -40.07 6.49
C GLY A 695 3.78 -38.85 5.73
N ARG A 696 2.50 -38.90 5.31
CA ARG A 696 1.83 -37.80 4.59
C ARG A 696 1.01 -36.87 5.49
N PHE A 697 1.08 -37.07 6.81
CA PHE A 697 0.32 -36.33 7.81
C PHE A 697 1.27 -35.82 8.90
N GLN A 698 1.08 -34.56 9.27
CA GLN A 698 1.78 -33.90 10.35
C GLN A 698 0.74 -33.19 11.22
N GLY A 699 0.95 -33.15 12.52
CA GLY A 699 0.07 -32.39 13.39
C GLY A 699 0.60 -32.19 14.80
N ASN A 700 -0.06 -31.30 15.52
CA ASN A 700 0.19 -30.96 16.91
C ASN A 700 -1.15 -30.82 17.63
N LEU A 701 -1.31 -31.50 18.75
CA LEU A 701 -2.45 -31.35 19.65
C LEU A 701 -1.87 -30.95 21.00
N GLY A 702 -2.26 -29.81 21.55
CA GLY A 702 -1.68 -29.29 22.78
C GLY A 702 -2.67 -28.56 23.66
N ILE A 703 -2.39 -28.57 24.96
CA ILE A 703 -3.06 -27.73 25.95
C ILE A 703 -2.00 -26.96 26.74
N ILE A 704 -2.24 -25.67 26.96
CA ILE A 704 -1.37 -24.76 27.67
C ILE A 704 -2.17 -24.11 28.78
N GLN A 705 -1.67 -24.19 30.02
CA GLN A 705 -2.18 -23.48 31.18
C GLN A 705 -1.15 -22.44 31.59
N ARG A 706 -1.59 -21.21 31.86
CA ARG A 706 -0.72 -20.12 32.29
C ARG A 706 -1.37 -19.29 33.39
N ASN A 707 -0.63 -18.99 34.46
CA ASN A 707 -1.01 -18.05 35.50
C ASN A 707 -0.13 -16.81 35.42
N ASP A 708 -0.74 -15.63 35.41
CA ASP A 708 -0.05 -14.35 35.32
C ASP A 708 -0.17 -13.60 36.67
N TYR A 709 0.94 -12.99 37.11
CA TYR A 709 1.05 -12.23 38.34
C TYR A 709 1.72 -10.89 38.06
N ARG A 710 1.22 -9.86 38.73
CA ARG A 710 1.74 -8.49 38.67
C ARG A 710 2.43 -8.15 39.99
N GLY A 711 3.61 -7.56 39.89
CA GLY A 711 4.34 -7.06 41.06
C GLY A 711 3.87 -5.66 41.42
N GLU A 712 3.91 -5.32 42.71
CA GLU A 712 3.63 -3.97 43.18
C GLU A 712 4.95 -3.22 43.45
N PRO A 713 5.11 -1.96 43.00
CA PRO A 713 6.38 -1.24 43.21
C PRO A 713 6.74 -1.00 44.68
N SER A 714 5.74 -1.00 45.57
CA SER A 714 5.84 -0.69 47.00
C SER A 714 5.89 -1.93 47.91
N SER A 715 5.68 -3.15 47.39
CA SER A 715 5.69 -4.41 48.16
C SER A 715 6.40 -5.53 47.39
N LEU A 716 6.90 -6.57 48.09
CA LEU A 716 7.45 -7.77 47.45
C LEU A 716 6.36 -8.81 47.14
N ASP A 717 5.09 -8.46 47.35
CA ASP A 717 3.97 -9.36 47.16
C ASP A 717 3.54 -9.41 45.69
N TRP A 718 3.13 -10.59 45.27
CA TRP A 718 2.65 -10.85 43.91
C TRP A 718 1.13 -10.88 43.91
N GLN A 719 0.51 -9.96 43.19
CA GLN A 719 -0.93 -9.98 42.97
C GLN A 719 -1.24 -10.90 41.79
N ASN A 720 -2.17 -11.84 41.98
CA ASN A 720 -2.63 -12.73 40.92
C ASN A 720 -3.47 -11.92 39.93
N GLU A 721 -2.98 -11.74 38.70
CA GLU A 721 -3.67 -10.98 37.66
C GLU A 721 -4.76 -11.82 37.00
N GLY A 722 -4.48 -13.10 36.75
CA GLY A 722 -5.43 -14.00 36.11
C GLY A 722 -4.85 -15.36 35.74
N LYS A 723 -5.74 -16.20 35.23
CA LYS A 723 -5.44 -17.57 34.80
C LYS A 723 -5.96 -17.79 33.40
N SER A 724 -5.22 -18.55 32.60
CA SER A 724 -5.59 -18.83 31.22
C SER A 724 -5.35 -20.27 30.80
N TRP A 725 -6.21 -20.74 29.90
CA TRP A 725 -6.13 -22.02 29.22
C TRP A 725 -6.15 -21.78 27.71
N LEU A 726 -5.30 -22.49 26.99
CA LEU A 726 -5.22 -22.45 25.53
C LEU A 726 -5.17 -23.88 25.00
N GLY A 727 -6.18 -24.28 24.25
CA GLY A 727 -6.17 -25.51 23.46
C GLY A 727 -5.72 -25.22 22.04
N GLU A 728 -4.81 -26.04 21.49
CA GLU A 728 -4.26 -25.90 20.14
C GLU A 728 -4.35 -27.20 19.35
N ILE A 729 -4.84 -27.09 18.11
CA ILE A 729 -4.86 -28.17 17.12
C ILE A 729 -4.25 -27.62 15.83
N ASP A 730 -3.14 -28.19 15.38
CA ASP A 730 -2.55 -27.95 14.07
C ASP A 730 -2.48 -29.30 13.32
N LEU A 731 -3.09 -29.40 12.15
CA LEU A 731 -3.10 -30.61 11.33
C LEU A 731 -2.79 -30.23 9.89
N LYS A 732 -1.92 -30.99 9.23
CA LYS A 732 -1.58 -30.82 7.82
C LYS A 732 -1.34 -32.17 7.18
N GLY A 733 -1.96 -32.42 6.04
CA GLY A 733 -1.71 -33.71 5.37
C GLY A 733 -2.30 -33.89 3.99
N LYS A 734 -2.04 -35.09 3.46
CA LYS A 734 -2.57 -35.58 2.19
C LYS A 734 -3.26 -36.94 2.39
N PRO A 735 -4.45 -36.97 3.01
CA PRO A 735 -5.09 -38.23 3.44
C PRO A 735 -5.43 -39.16 2.28
N ALA A 736 -5.67 -38.63 1.07
CA ALA A 736 -5.93 -39.41 -0.14
C ALA A 736 -5.22 -38.81 -1.36
N LYS A 737 -5.10 -39.59 -2.45
CA LYS A 737 -4.55 -39.08 -3.72
C LYS A 737 -5.41 -37.90 -4.21
N GLY A 738 -4.77 -36.76 -4.43
CA GLY A 738 -5.44 -35.54 -4.88
C GLY A 738 -6.12 -34.72 -3.77
N LEU A 739 -6.18 -35.22 -2.51
CA LEU A 739 -6.73 -34.50 -1.37
C LEU A 739 -5.61 -33.89 -0.52
N LYS A 740 -5.67 -32.59 -0.27
CA LYS A 740 -4.78 -31.85 0.64
C LYS A 740 -5.63 -31.19 1.71
N THR A 741 -5.22 -31.30 2.97
CA THR A 741 -5.94 -30.73 4.11
C THR A 741 -4.99 -29.97 5.03
N SER A 742 -5.48 -28.87 5.59
CA SER A 742 -4.84 -28.17 6.70
C SER A 742 -5.89 -27.65 7.67
N LEU A 743 -5.62 -27.67 8.97
CA LEU A 743 -6.47 -27.12 10.01
C LEU A 743 -5.58 -26.53 11.11
N VAL A 744 -5.85 -25.31 11.52
CA VAL A 744 -5.32 -24.67 12.72
C VAL A 744 -6.54 -24.24 13.53
N LEU A 745 -6.62 -24.63 14.79
CA LEU A 745 -7.68 -24.23 15.72
C LEU A 745 -7.04 -23.90 17.05
N LYS A 746 -7.40 -22.75 17.61
CA LYS A 746 -6.98 -22.30 18.93
C LYS A 746 -8.20 -21.86 19.71
N GLN A 747 -8.33 -22.33 20.95
CA GLN A 747 -9.39 -21.93 21.86
C GLN A 747 -8.77 -21.33 23.11
N ARG A 748 -9.07 -20.06 23.40
CA ARG A 748 -8.56 -19.34 24.57
C ARG A 748 -9.66 -19.10 25.59
N LEU A 749 -9.38 -19.44 26.83
CA LEU A 749 -10.18 -19.09 28.01
C LEU A 749 -9.26 -18.34 28.98
N LYS A 750 -9.60 -17.13 29.40
CA LYS A 750 -8.80 -16.32 30.33
C LYS A 750 -9.73 -15.69 31.35
N SER A 751 -9.45 -15.92 32.63
CA SER A 751 -10.18 -15.33 33.75
C SER A 751 -9.32 -14.30 34.46
N PHE A 752 -9.90 -13.15 34.80
CA PHE A 752 -9.18 -12.07 35.49
C PHE A 752 -9.61 -11.93 36.94
N ASN A 753 -8.67 -11.55 37.80
CA ASN A 753 -8.93 -11.27 39.22
C ASN A 753 -8.87 -9.77 39.56
N ASP A 754 -8.75 -8.91 38.55
CA ASP A 754 -8.57 -7.45 38.69
C ASP A 754 -9.76 -6.63 38.17
N GLY A 755 -10.94 -7.25 38.08
CA GLY A 755 -12.20 -6.59 37.70
C GLY A 755 -12.46 -6.48 36.19
N ARG A 756 -11.55 -6.98 35.34
CA ARG A 756 -11.78 -7.12 33.89
C ARG A 756 -12.72 -8.30 33.59
N ASP A 757 -13.44 -8.22 32.47
CA ASP A 757 -14.29 -9.31 31.98
C ASP A 757 -13.46 -10.50 31.48
N ASP A 758 -13.91 -11.71 31.84
CA ASP A 758 -13.33 -12.96 31.36
C ASP A 758 -13.40 -13.05 29.83
N LEU A 759 -12.34 -13.60 29.21
CA LEU A 759 -12.23 -13.73 27.76
C LEU A 759 -12.44 -15.17 27.33
N ASN A 760 -13.31 -15.34 26.34
CA ASN A 760 -13.54 -16.60 25.64
C ASN A 760 -13.56 -16.33 24.13
N TYR A 761 -12.57 -16.81 23.41
CA TYR A 761 -12.53 -16.64 21.95
C TYR A 761 -11.74 -17.74 21.25
N SER A 762 -12.11 -17.94 19.99
CA SER A 762 -11.53 -18.96 19.12
C SER A 762 -10.85 -18.32 17.92
N LEU A 763 -9.71 -18.88 17.52
CA LEU A 763 -9.09 -18.61 16.22
C LEU A 763 -9.07 -19.91 15.43
N ALA A 764 -9.44 -19.86 14.16
CA ALA A 764 -9.45 -21.06 13.32
C ALA A 764 -9.05 -20.74 11.88
N ARG A 765 -8.41 -21.70 11.24
CA ARG A 765 -8.13 -21.65 9.80
C ARG A 765 -8.12 -23.05 9.25
N GLY A 766 -8.84 -23.30 8.17
CA GLY A 766 -8.80 -24.59 7.51
C GLY A 766 -8.82 -24.49 6.00
N SER A 767 -8.23 -25.49 5.36
CA SER A 767 -8.34 -25.70 3.92
C SER A 767 -8.49 -27.18 3.61
N VAL A 768 -9.38 -27.49 2.67
CA VAL A 768 -9.58 -28.83 2.12
C VAL A 768 -9.61 -28.69 0.61
N LYS A 769 -8.63 -29.27 -0.09
CA LYS A 769 -8.50 -29.18 -1.55
C LYS A 769 -8.44 -30.55 -2.19
N TYR A 770 -9.41 -30.87 -3.03
CA TYR A 770 -9.47 -32.04 -3.87
C TYR A 770 -9.17 -31.68 -5.33
N SER A 771 -8.00 -32.09 -5.84
CA SER A 771 -7.58 -31.88 -7.23
C SER A 771 -6.72 -33.06 -7.72
N PRO A 772 -7.34 -34.12 -8.29
CA PRO A 772 -6.62 -35.26 -8.85
C PRO A 772 -5.85 -34.88 -10.13
N LYS A 773 -4.71 -35.54 -10.40
CA LYS A 773 -3.89 -35.32 -11.63
C LYS A 773 -4.67 -35.60 -12.92
N ARG A 774 -5.47 -36.66 -12.92
CA ARG A 774 -6.41 -37.05 -13.99
C ARG A 774 -7.78 -37.19 -13.35
N GLY A 775 -8.68 -36.25 -13.60
CA GLY A 775 -10.02 -36.29 -13.03
C GLY A 775 -10.85 -35.08 -13.43
N ASP A 776 -12.16 -35.32 -13.48
CA ASP A 776 -13.13 -34.33 -13.94
C ASP A 776 -13.79 -33.54 -12.80
N THR A 777 -13.55 -33.95 -11.56
CA THR A 777 -14.06 -33.28 -10.35
C THR A 777 -12.92 -32.55 -9.65
N ARG A 778 -13.15 -31.30 -9.25
CA ARG A 778 -12.27 -30.56 -8.34
C ARG A 778 -13.11 -29.82 -7.32
N GLY A 779 -12.60 -29.75 -6.09
CA GLY A 779 -13.24 -29.04 -4.99
C GLY A 779 -12.22 -28.34 -4.11
N SER A 780 -12.54 -27.17 -3.60
CA SER A 780 -11.84 -26.58 -2.46
C SER A 780 -12.83 -25.95 -1.50
N PHE A 781 -12.50 -26.03 -0.21
CA PHE A 781 -13.17 -25.34 0.88
C PHE A 781 -12.10 -24.73 1.77
N ASP A 782 -12.21 -23.44 2.03
CA ASP A 782 -11.27 -22.66 2.82
C ASP A 782 -12.05 -21.82 3.83
N PHE A 783 -11.59 -21.73 5.07
CA PHE A 783 -12.19 -20.87 6.08
C PHE A 783 -11.14 -20.23 6.99
N ARG A 784 -11.44 -19.04 7.50
CA ARG A 784 -10.65 -18.28 8.47
C ARG A 784 -11.59 -17.64 9.48
N LEU A 785 -11.36 -17.91 10.75
CA LEU A 785 -12.03 -17.31 11.90
C LEU A 785 -10.95 -16.63 12.74
N GLU A 786 -11.11 -15.34 12.96
CA GLU A 786 -10.17 -14.53 13.73
C GLU A 786 -10.91 -13.48 14.55
N ARG A 787 -10.19 -12.83 15.46
CA ARG A 787 -10.74 -11.74 16.26
C ARG A 787 -9.87 -10.51 16.06
N ASN A 788 -10.49 -9.47 15.51
CA ASN A 788 -9.83 -8.26 15.04
C ASN A 788 -10.51 -7.05 15.69
N LEU A 789 -9.82 -5.91 15.69
CA LEU A 789 -10.48 -4.65 15.98
C LEU A 789 -11.20 -4.15 14.72
N TYR A 790 -12.53 -4.24 14.70
CA TYR A 790 -13.34 -3.65 13.64
C TYR A 790 -13.31 -2.13 13.76
N GLU A 791 -12.79 -1.49 12.72
CA GLU A 791 -12.85 -0.04 12.54
C GLU A 791 -13.81 0.29 11.40
N GLU A 792 -14.81 1.09 11.70
CA GLU A 792 -15.69 1.59 10.67
C GLU A 792 -15.00 2.65 9.81
N LYS A 793 -15.30 2.68 8.51
CA LYS A 793 -14.80 3.71 7.59
C LYS A 793 -15.94 4.64 7.18
N ILE A 794 -15.72 5.94 7.37
CA ILE A 794 -16.57 7.03 6.91
C ILE A 794 -16.34 7.21 5.41
N VAL A 795 -17.41 7.19 4.62
CA VAL A 795 -17.35 7.54 3.19
C VAL A 795 -17.58 9.03 3.02
N VAL A 796 -16.63 9.74 2.43
CA VAL A 796 -16.72 11.16 2.07
C VAL A 796 -16.69 11.27 0.55
N TYR A 797 -17.58 12.07 -0.03
CA TYR A 797 -17.61 12.31 -1.47
C TYR A 797 -17.06 13.70 -1.76
N ASP A 798 -16.18 13.79 -2.75
CA ASP A 798 -15.60 15.05 -3.20
C ASP A 798 -15.94 15.28 -4.68
N SER A 799 -16.14 16.55 -5.04
CA SER A 799 -16.52 16.92 -6.40
C SER A 799 -15.31 16.95 -7.33
N VAL A 800 -15.45 16.35 -8.50
CA VAL A 800 -14.49 16.38 -9.60
C VAL A 800 -15.20 16.79 -10.89
N ALA A 801 -14.45 17.11 -11.94
CA ALA A 801 -15.05 17.38 -13.24
C ALA A 801 -15.88 16.17 -13.71
N ARG A 802 -17.02 16.41 -14.34
CA ARG A 802 -17.86 15.35 -14.94
C ARG A 802 -17.00 14.46 -15.83
N GLY A 803 -17.11 13.13 -15.68
CA GLY A 803 -16.27 12.16 -16.39
C GLY A 803 -14.97 11.76 -15.70
N MET A 804 -14.58 12.42 -14.59
CA MET A 804 -13.44 12.03 -13.76
C MET A 804 -13.85 11.28 -12.48
N GLY A 805 -15.13 11.33 -12.13
CA GLY A 805 -15.69 10.69 -10.95
C GLY A 805 -16.37 9.37 -11.27
N GLN A 806 -16.82 8.71 -10.21
CA GLN A 806 -17.52 7.42 -10.28
C GLN A 806 -18.89 7.49 -9.62
N PHE A 807 -19.29 8.67 -9.15
CA PHE A 807 -20.53 8.90 -8.45
C PHE A 807 -21.22 10.19 -8.91
N ARG A 808 -22.55 10.20 -8.87
CA ARG A 808 -23.39 11.39 -8.99
C ARG A 808 -24.26 11.55 -7.74
N PHE A 809 -24.49 12.80 -7.31
CA PHE A 809 -25.40 13.09 -6.22
C PHE A 809 -26.85 13.12 -6.71
N ASP A 810 -27.75 12.38 -6.05
CA ASP A 810 -29.19 12.37 -6.31
C ASP A 810 -29.92 13.11 -5.19
N SER A 811 -30.45 14.29 -5.52
CA SER A 811 -31.13 15.16 -4.56
C SER A 811 -32.44 14.60 -4.02
N ALA A 812 -33.10 13.70 -4.76
CA ALA A 812 -34.37 13.09 -4.36
C ALA A 812 -34.18 12.06 -3.24
N THR A 813 -33.08 11.30 -3.26
CA THR A 813 -32.78 10.25 -2.27
C THR A 813 -31.70 10.66 -1.26
N GLY A 814 -30.97 11.75 -1.52
CA GLY A 814 -29.84 12.19 -0.72
C GLY A 814 -28.67 11.20 -0.75
N LEU A 815 -28.50 10.49 -1.89
CA LEU A 815 -27.50 9.46 -2.09
C LEU A 815 -26.51 9.82 -3.19
N TYR A 816 -25.29 9.34 -3.04
CA TYR A 816 -24.32 9.28 -4.12
C TYR A 816 -24.47 7.93 -4.82
N ILE A 817 -24.84 7.97 -6.10
CA ILE A 817 -25.13 6.83 -6.95
C ILE A 817 -23.94 6.57 -7.87
N GLU A 818 -23.55 5.31 -8.07
CA GLU A 818 -22.51 4.95 -9.04
C GLU A 818 -22.87 5.45 -10.45
N ASP A 819 -21.96 6.22 -11.03
CA ASP A 819 -22.05 6.79 -12.37
C ASP A 819 -20.63 6.83 -12.97
N PRO A 820 -20.33 6.00 -14.00
CA PRO A 820 -19.02 5.95 -14.64
C PRO A 820 -18.52 7.29 -15.20
N ALA A 821 -19.41 8.26 -15.42
CA ALA A 821 -19.10 9.61 -15.85
C ALA A 821 -19.48 10.68 -14.80
N GLY A 822 -19.64 10.26 -13.55
CA GLY A 822 -20.12 11.10 -12.46
C GLY A 822 -19.15 12.24 -12.09
N PRO A 823 -19.65 13.33 -11.48
CA PRO A 823 -18.84 14.43 -10.98
C PRO A 823 -18.34 14.26 -9.54
N TYR A 824 -18.39 13.05 -8.95
CA TYR A 824 -17.92 12.82 -7.58
C TYR A 824 -17.03 11.58 -7.46
N VAL A 825 -16.06 11.64 -6.54
CA VAL A 825 -15.23 10.51 -6.12
C VAL A 825 -15.47 10.21 -4.64
N ALA A 826 -15.38 8.93 -4.25
CA ALA A 826 -15.53 8.53 -2.86
C ALA A 826 -14.17 8.29 -2.20
N PHE A 827 -13.98 8.82 -1.00
CA PHE A 827 -12.86 8.57 -0.12
C PHE A 827 -13.33 7.87 1.15
N HIS A 828 -12.59 6.85 1.58
CA HIS A 828 -12.86 6.12 2.82
C HIS A 828 -11.89 6.57 3.91
N LEU A 829 -12.40 7.18 4.97
CA LEU A 829 -11.62 7.65 6.12
C LEU A 829 -11.91 6.76 7.34
N PRO A 830 -10.90 6.32 8.11
CA PRO A 830 -11.14 5.56 9.34
C PRO A 830 -12.00 6.36 10.34
N SER A 831 -12.87 5.74 11.12
CA SER A 831 -13.66 6.46 12.13
C SER A 831 -12.85 6.75 13.40
N GLY A 832 -11.78 5.99 13.68
CA GLY A 832 -11.03 6.03 14.93
C GLY A 832 -11.65 5.22 16.07
N ASN A 833 -12.89 4.73 15.89
CA ASN A 833 -13.59 3.87 16.85
C ASN A 833 -13.36 2.41 16.47
N ARG A 834 -12.75 1.66 17.39
CA ARG A 834 -12.33 0.27 17.19
C ARG A 834 -12.99 -0.63 18.22
N THR A 835 -13.74 -1.64 17.80
CA THR A 835 -14.36 -2.61 18.69
C THR A 835 -13.90 -4.03 18.36
N PRO A 836 -13.63 -4.89 19.37
CA PRO A 836 -13.31 -6.29 19.10
C PRO A 836 -14.48 -6.98 18.38
N ALA A 837 -14.20 -7.58 17.23
CA ALA A 837 -15.17 -8.29 16.43
C ALA A 837 -14.60 -9.63 15.94
N THR A 838 -15.44 -10.66 15.98
CA THR A 838 -15.22 -11.94 15.34
C THR A 838 -15.38 -11.78 13.83
N HIS A 839 -14.32 -12.10 13.09
CA HIS A 839 -14.26 -12.04 11.64
C HIS A 839 -14.18 -13.46 11.06
N LEU A 840 -15.18 -13.87 10.29
CA LEU A 840 -15.29 -15.18 9.64
C LEU A 840 -15.35 -15.01 8.12
N VAL A 841 -14.35 -15.55 7.44
CA VAL A 841 -14.33 -15.65 5.98
C VAL A 841 -14.39 -17.12 5.57
N THR A 842 -15.30 -17.48 4.67
CA THR A 842 -15.38 -18.82 4.07
C THR A 842 -15.42 -18.75 2.56
N GLY A 843 -14.88 -19.78 1.90
CA GLY A 843 -14.88 -19.91 0.45
C GLY A 843 -15.01 -21.37 0.03
N ILE A 844 -15.97 -21.65 -0.86
CA ILE A 844 -16.18 -22.96 -1.46
C ILE A 844 -16.14 -22.86 -2.98
N ARG A 845 -15.40 -23.77 -3.61
CA ARG A 845 -15.29 -23.85 -5.07
C ARG A 845 -15.45 -25.30 -5.49
N LEU A 846 -16.51 -25.61 -6.23
CA LEU A 846 -16.76 -26.95 -6.77
C LEU A 846 -16.78 -26.87 -8.29
N SER A 847 -16.22 -27.88 -8.95
CA SER A 847 -16.30 -28.01 -10.41
C SER A 847 -16.37 -29.46 -10.83
N LYS A 848 -17.26 -29.75 -11.77
CA LYS A 848 -17.44 -31.08 -12.37
C LYS A 848 -17.54 -30.94 -13.88
N LYS A 849 -16.64 -31.61 -14.59
CA LYS A 849 -16.80 -31.90 -16.02
C LYS A 849 -17.50 -33.26 -16.13
N PHE A 850 -18.44 -33.38 -17.05
CA PHE A 850 -19.19 -34.63 -17.22
C PHE A 850 -18.67 -35.48 -18.37
N ARG A 851 -17.48 -35.18 -18.92
CA ARG A 851 -16.85 -35.83 -20.08
C ARG A 851 -16.84 -37.36 -20.02
N ASN A 852 -16.62 -37.91 -18.82
CA ASN A 852 -16.57 -39.36 -18.59
C ASN A 852 -17.85 -39.91 -17.95
N SER A 853 -18.97 -39.17 -18.02
CA SER A 853 -20.28 -39.65 -17.56
C SER A 853 -20.76 -40.84 -18.39
N SER A 854 -21.40 -41.81 -17.74
CA SER A 854 -22.08 -42.92 -18.42
C SER A 854 -23.27 -42.41 -19.24
N ASN A 855 -23.92 -41.33 -18.80
CA ASN A 855 -25.01 -40.69 -19.53
C ASN A 855 -24.44 -39.83 -20.67
N ILE A 856 -24.76 -40.21 -21.90
CA ILE A 856 -24.27 -39.56 -23.12
C ILE A 856 -24.71 -38.10 -23.23
N LEU A 857 -25.90 -37.76 -22.71
CA LEU A 857 -26.47 -36.41 -22.72
C LEU A 857 -25.65 -35.44 -21.86
N LEU A 858 -25.02 -35.95 -20.80
CA LEU A 858 -24.27 -35.11 -19.86
C LEU A 858 -22.83 -34.86 -20.31
N LYS A 859 -22.30 -35.59 -21.30
CA LYS A 859 -20.86 -35.57 -21.62
C LYS A 859 -20.29 -34.20 -21.97
N ASP A 860 -21.14 -33.32 -22.51
CA ASP A 860 -20.77 -31.99 -22.96
C ASP A 860 -21.06 -30.89 -21.91
N PHE A 861 -21.51 -31.28 -20.71
CA PHE A 861 -21.78 -30.35 -19.62
C PHE A 861 -20.56 -30.13 -18.72
N THR A 862 -20.45 -28.90 -18.21
CA THR A 862 -19.56 -28.51 -17.13
C THR A 862 -20.36 -27.74 -16.09
N TRP A 863 -20.34 -28.20 -14.85
CA TRP A 863 -20.91 -27.52 -13.70
C TRP A 863 -19.83 -26.88 -12.84
N ARG A 864 -20.06 -25.67 -12.35
CA ARG A 864 -19.21 -24.96 -11.41
C ARG A 864 -20.08 -24.30 -10.35
N PHE A 865 -19.62 -24.34 -9.11
CA PHE A 865 -20.24 -23.64 -7.99
C PHE A 865 -19.16 -22.86 -7.24
N LEU A 866 -19.47 -21.61 -6.91
CA LEU A 866 -18.64 -20.69 -6.15
C LEU A 866 -19.52 -20.15 -5.03
N GLY A 867 -19.07 -20.27 -3.79
CA GLY A 867 -19.74 -19.66 -2.65
C GLY A 867 -18.72 -19.00 -1.74
N SER A 868 -19.10 -17.90 -1.11
CA SER A 868 -18.28 -17.28 -0.07
C SER A 868 -19.15 -16.59 0.97
N SER A 869 -18.65 -16.52 2.19
CA SER A 869 -19.20 -15.69 3.26
C SER A 869 -18.10 -14.82 3.85
N ASP A 870 -18.44 -13.61 4.25
CA ASP A 870 -17.57 -12.64 4.91
C ASP A 870 -18.40 -11.97 6.01
N PHE A 871 -18.12 -12.32 7.25
CA PHE A 871 -18.89 -11.92 8.42
C PHE A 871 -17.98 -11.23 9.44
N THR A 872 -18.46 -10.11 9.97
CA THR A 872 -17.84 -9.38 11.08
C THR A 872 -18.93 -9.01 12.08
N GLY A 873 -18.75 -9.40 13.34
CA GLY A 873 -19.71 -9.13 14.41
C GLY A 873 -19.24 -9.67 15.76
N GLN A 874 -20.11 -9.72 16.75
CA GLN A 874 -19.76 -10.25 18.08
C GLN A 874 -19.46 -11.76 18.04
N GLU A 875 -20.36 -12.55 17.44
CA GLU A 875 -20.24 -14.01 17.32
C GLU A 875 -20.69 -14.53 15.94
N ALA A 876 -19.92 -15.45 15.37
CA ALA A 876 -20.20 -16.04 14.06
C ALA A 876 -21.13 -17.27 14.16
N THR A 877 -22.40 -17.05 14.50
CA THR A 877 -23.42 -18.12 14.52
C THR A 877 -23.90 -18.48 13.11
N ALA A 878 -24.42 -19.70 12.93
CA ALA A 878 -24.93 -20.14 11.62
C ALA A 878 -26.06 -19.23 11.11
N THR A 879 -26.91 -18.72 12.01
CA THR A 879 -27.97 -17.77 11.68
C THR A 879 -27.40 -16.42 11.26
N ALA A 880 -26.46 -15.85 12.02
CA ALA A 880 -25.85 -14.55 11.71
C ALA A 880 -25.08 -14.55 10.37
N VAL A 881 -24.51 -15.70 9.98
CA VAL A 881 -23.75 -15.86 8.74
C VAL A 881 -24.66 -16.19 7.55
N LEU A 882 -25.56 -17.18 7.68
CA LEU A 882 -26.34 -17.70 6.55
C LEU A 882 -27.69 -16.98 6.35
N ALA A 883 -28.24 -16.40 7.42
CA ALA A 883 -29.52 -15.70 7.42
C ALA A 883 -29.44 -14.39 8.23
N PRO A 884 -28.51 -13.46 7.91
CA PRO A 884 -28.34 -12.22 8.66
C PRO A 884 -29.62 -11.36 8.67
N SER A 885 -29.81 -10.57 9.72
CA SER A 885 -30.91 -9.61 9.85
C SER A 885 -30.37 -8.22 10.15
N ILE A 886 -31.02 -7.19 9.63
CA ILE A 886 -30.72 -5.78 9.95
C ILE A 886 -31.03 -5.43 11.41
N SER A 887 -31.87 -6.23 12.08
CA SER A 887 -32.24 -6.04 13.49
C SER A 887 -31.27 -6.72 14.47
N ASP A 888 -30.30 -7.47 13.98
CA ASP A 888 -29.35 -8.20 14.83
C ASP A 888 -28.22 -7.28 15.26
N ALA A 889 -28.29 -6.79 16.50
CA ALA A 889 -27.27 -5.93 17.09
C ALA A 889 -25.91 -6.63 17.25
N GLY A 890 -25.81 -7.95 17.06
CA GLY A 890 -24.53 -8.67 17.06
C GLY A 890 -23.76 -8.59 15.74
N ILE A 891 -24.34 -8.04 14.66
CA ILE A 891 -23.75 -8.02 13.31
C ILE A 891 -23.25 -6.63 12.95
N ASN A 892 -21.95 -6.49 12.70
CA ASN A 892 -21.40 -5.26 12.11
C ASN A 892 -21.63 -5.31 10.60
N ARG A 893 -21.17 -6.39 9.96
CA ARG A 893 -21.34 -6.64 8.51
C ARG A 893 -21.40 -8.14 8.22
N SER A 894 -22.29 -8.56 7.33
CA SER A 894 -22.37 -9.95 6.84
C SER A 894 -22.64 -9.96 5.36
N ARG A 895 -21.74 -10.53 4.56
CA ARG A 895 -21.87 -10.67 3.11
C ARG A 895 -21.82 -12.14 2.72
N LEU A 896 -22.81 -12.58 1.95
CA LEU A 896 -22.90 -13.93 1.43
C LEU A 896 -23.04 -13.89 -0.09
N THR A 897 -22.23 -14.68 -0.79
CA THR A 897 -22.30 -14.82 -2.24
C THR A 897 -22.38 -16.29 -2.64
N ALA A 898 -23.21 -16.59 -3.63
CA ALA A 898 -23.34 -17.91 -4.21
C ALA A 898 -23.58 -17.79 -5.71
N GLN A 899 -22.84 -18.56 -6.50
CA GLN A 899 -22.97 -18.59 -7.95
C GLN A 899 -22.86 -20.04 -8.42
N THR A 900 -23.79 -20.47 -9.27
CA THR A 900 -23.72 -21.74 -9.99
C THR A 900 -23.76 -21.48 -11.49
N ASP A 901 -22.80 -22.07 -12.21
CA ASP A 901 -22.72 -22.04 -13.67
C ASP A 901 -22.89 -23.48 -14.20
N LEU A 902 -23.83 -23.69 -15.11
CA LEU A 902 -23.96 -24.90 -15.91
C LEU A 902 -23.73 -24.54 -17.37
N ARG A 903 -22.72 -25.13 -18.02
CA ARG A 903 -22.35 -24.85 -19.41
C ARG A 903 -22.44 -26.11 -20.25
N TYR A 904 -23.12 -26.03 -21.39
CA TYR A 904 -23.18 -27.04 -22.42
C TYR A 904 -22.30 -26.62 -23.59
N VAL A 905 -21.20 -27.34 -23.83
CA VAL A 905 -20.23 -27.04 -24.90
C VAL A 905 -19.83 -28.35 -25.60
N PRO A 906 -20.66 -28.83 -26.55
CA PRO A 906 -20.39 -30.03 -27.34
C PRO A 906 -19.16 -29.89 -28.24
N ARG A 907 -18.42 -30.99 -28.43
CA ARG A 907 -17.21 -30.99 -29.27
C ARG A 907 -17.47 -30.89 -30.76
N LYS A 908 -18.59 -31.45 -31.22
CA LYS A 908 -18.88 -31.64 -32.64
C LYS A 908 -19.72 -30.52 -33.26
N THR A 909 -20.36 -29.71 -32.43
CA THR A 909 -21.29 -28.66 -32.87
C THR A 909 -20.88 -27.32 -32.30
N ARG A 910 -21.27 -26.23 -32.98
CA ARG A 910 -21.04 -24.85 -32.49
C ARG A 910 -22.09 -24.37 -31.48
N ARG A 911 -23.15 -25.15 -31.26
CA ARG A 911 -24.19 -24.86 -30.26
C ARG A 911 -23.57 -24.70 -28.88
N ARG A 912 -23.93 -23.63 -28.16
CA ARG A 912 -23.52 -23.41 -26.78
C ARG A 912 -24.74 -22.98 -25.98
N ALA A 913 -24.83 -23.46 -24.75
CA ALA A 913 -25.81 -22.95 -23.82
C ALA A 913 -25.17 -22.80 -22.44
N SER A 914 -25.54 -21.76 -21.71
CA SER A 914 -25.16 -21.63 -20.31
C SER A 914 -26.31 -21.11 -19.47
N LEU A 915 -26.45 -21.72 -18.30
CA LEU A 915 -27.32 -21.25 -17.23
C LEU A 915 -26.42 -20.78 -16.09
N LYS A 916 -26.60 -19.53 -15.67
CA LYS A 916 -25.93 -18.94 -14.52
C LYS A 916 -27.00 -18.49 -13.53
N ALA A 917 -26.88 -18.92 -12.28
CA ALA A 917 -27.69 -18.39 -11.19
C ALA A 917 -26.75 -17.82 -10.13
N ALA A 918 -26.94 -16.57 -9.75
CA ALA A 918 -26.14 -15.86 -8.77
C ALA A 918 -27.05 -15.24 -7.69
N ALA A 919 -26.62 -15.33 -6.45
CA ALA A 919 -27.25 -14.69 -5.31
C ALA A 919 -26.18 -14.00 -4.46
N GLN A 920 -26.45 -12.78 -4.05
CA GLN A 920 -25.65 -11.99 -3.14
C GLN A 920 -26.57 -11.39 -2.08
N ARG A 921 -26.14 -11.42 -0.82
CA ARG A 921 -26.79 -10.71 0.27
C ARG A 921 -25.73 -10.00 1.10
N GLU A 922 -25.98 -8.76 1.49
CA GLU A 922 -25.09 -7.96 2.33
C GLU A 922 -25.91 -7.22 3.38
N VAL A 923 -25.65 -7.49 4.64
CA VAL A 923 -26.29 -6.84 5.78
C VAL A 923 -25.26 -6.05 6.57
N VAL A 924 -25.58 -4.80 6.91
CA VAL A 924 -24.86 -3.94 7.84
C VAL A 924 -25.87 -3.55 8.92
N ALA A 925 -25.72 -4.12 10.12
CA ALA A 925 -26.66 -3.91 11.23
C ALA A 925 -26.07 -3.01 12.35
N GLN A 926 -24.78 -2.68 12.28
CA GLN A 926 -24.14 -1.64 13.09
C GLN A 926 -23.24 -0.75 12.24
N SER A 927 -23.53 0.55 12.19
CA SER A 927 -22.78 1.57 11.43
C SER A 927 -23.05 2.97 12.00
N ILE A 928 -22.06 3.87 11.99
CA ILE A 928 -22.21 5.31 12.22
C ILE A 928 -22.97 6.01 11.08
N GLN A 929 -23.12 5.35 9.92
CA GLN A 929 -23.86 5.86 8.77
C GLN A 929 -25.28 5.27 8.75
N GLU A 930 -25.59 4.41 7.78
CA GLU A 930 -26.90 3.77 7.64
C GLU A 930 -26.82 2.26 7.89
N LEU A 931 -27.86 1.70 8.50
CA LEU A 931 -28.05 0.26 8.53
C LEU A 931 -28.70 -0.15 7.22
N ARG A 932 -28.28 -1.29 6.64
CA ARG A 932 -28.81 -1.73 5.34
C ARG A 932 -28.78 -3.24 5.15
N ASP A 933 -29.77 -3.78 4.42
CA ASP A 933 -29.80 -5.15 3.90
C ASP A 933 -30.00 -5.09 2.38
N ARG A 934 -28.98 -5.51 1.63
CA ARG A 934 -28.98 -5.54 0.18
C ARG A 934 -28.98 -6.98 -0.30
N GLN A 935 -30.02 -7.36 -1.04
CA GLN A 935 -30.14 -8.66 -1.67
C GLN A 935 -30.14 -8.48 -3.20
N LYS A 936 -29.36 -9.31 -3.89
CA LYS A 936 -29.35 -9.38 -5.36
C LYS A 936 -29.45 -10.84 -5.76
N ARG A 937 -30.44 -11.19 -6.57
CA ARG A 937 -30.59 -12.50 -7.20
C ARG A 937 -30.67 -12.31 -8.69
N GLU A 938 -29.93 -13.12 -9.44
CA GLU A 938 -29.82 -13.00 -10.88
C GLU A 938 -29.82 -14.41 -11.50
N LEU A 939 -30.66 -14.59 -12.51
CA LEU A 939 -30.72 -15.79 -13.34
C LEU A 939 -30.43 -15.37 -14.78
N THR A 940 -29.42 -15.96 -15.40
CA THR A 940 -29.02 -15.68 -16.77
C THR A 940 -29.02 -16.98 -17.58
N ILE A 941 -29.67 -16.99 -18.73
CA ILE A 941 -29.66 -18.07 -19.70
C ILE A 941 -29.10 -17.50 -21.00
N ASN A 942 -28.02 -18.08 -21.48
CA ASN A 942 -27.42 -17.73 -22.77
C ASN A 942 -27.53 -18.94 -23.67
N TRP A 943 -28.04 -18.74 -24.88
CA TRP A 943 -28.20 -19.78 -25.90
C TRP A 943 -27.68 -19.29 -27.25
N GLU A 944 -26.69 -20.00 -27.79
CA GLU A 944 -26.12 -19.75 -29.11
C GLU A 944 -26.47 -20.92 -30.04
N GLU A 945 -27.34 -20.68 -31.02
CA GLU A 945 -27.77 -21.67 -32.02
C GLU A 945 -27.21 -21.34 -33.42
N PRO A 946 -26.37 -22.20 -34.01
CA PRO A 946 -25.96 -22.02 -35.40
C PRO A 946 -27.11 -22.34 -36.35
N LEU A 947 -27.58 -21.36 -37.15
CA LEU A 947 -28.62 -21.52 -38.18
C LEU A 947 -28.06 -21.87 -39.58
N GLY A 948 -26.78 -22.24 -39.63
CA GLY A 948 -26.02 -22.52 -40.86
C GLY A 948 -24.54 -22.23 -40.65
N GLU A 949 -23.74 -22.17 -41.71
CA GLU A 949 -22.35 -21.74 -41.61
C GLU A 949 -22.20 -20.28 -41.15
N PRO A 950 -22.91 -19.29 -41.73
CA PRO A 950 -22.70 -17.88 -41.41
C PRO A 950 -23.57 -17.34 -40.28
N PHE A 951 -24.76 -17.88 -40.02
CA PHE A 951 -25.70 -17.30 -39.03
C PHE A 951 -25.67 -18.04 -37.69
N THR A 952 -25.67 -17.29 -36.59
CA THR A 952 -25.86 -17.77 -35.23
C THR A 952 -26.95 -16.93 -34.57
N LEU A 953 -28.02 -17.58 -34.12
CA LEU A 953 -29.02 -16.96 -33.26
C LEU A 953 -28.48 -16.93 -31.83
N VAL A 954 -28.52 -15.76 -31.20
CA VAL A 954 -28.13 -15.55 -29.80
C VAL A 954 -29.38 -15.15 -29.04
N LEU A 955 -29.61 -15.83 -27.93
CA LEU A 955 -30.70 -15.53 -27.00
C LEU A 955 -30.10 -15.42 -25.60
N ASP A 956 -30.10 -14.22 -25.06
CA ASP A 956 -29.71 -13.93 -23.68
C ASP A 956 -30.95 -13.50 -22.90
N LEU A 957 -31.39 -14.35 -21.98
CA LEU A 957 -32.49 -14.08 -21.07
C LEU A 957 -31.92 -13.85 -19.69
N SER A 958 -32.26 -12.72 -19.07
CA SER A 958 -31.87 -12.44 -17.70
C SER A 958 -33.08 -12.05 -16.86
N SER A 959 -33.13 -12.52 -15.63
CA SER A 959 -34.06 -12.06 -14.61
C SER A 959 -33.28 -11.67 -13.37
N HIS A 960 -33.71 -10.59 -12.73
CA HIS A 960 -33.08 -10.09 -11.51
C HIS A 960 -34.12 -9.61 -10.51
N ILE A 961 -33.76 -9.75 -9.23
CA ILE A 961 -34.44 -9.14 -8.10
C ILE A 961 -33.35 -8.48 -7.25
N MET A 962 -33.47 -7.17 -7.03
CA MET A 962 -32.61 -6.40 -6.16
C MET A 962 -33.46 -5.71 -5.10
N ASP A 963 -33.24 -6.07 -3.84
CA ASP A 963 -33.91 -5.48 -2.69
C ASP A 963 -32.86 -4.75 -1.86
N HIS A 964 -33.16 -3.53 -1.47
CA HIS A 964 -32.32 -2.68 -0.63
C HIS A 964 -33.18 -2.08 0.47
N ASN A 965 -33.09 -2.68 1.65
CA ASN A 965 -33.69 -2.17 2.85
C ASN A 965 -32.69 -1.28 3.60
N SER A 966 -33.15 -0.16 4.16
CA SER A 966 -32.30 0.80 4.90
C SER A 966 -33.02 1.32 6.14
N SER A 967 -32.27 1.72 7.18
CA SER A 967 -32.81 2.44 8.34
C SER A 967 -33.35 3.83 7.97
N ILE A 968 -32.93 4.38 6.83
CA ILE A 968 -33.42 5.65 6.31
C ILE A 968 -34.51 5.36 5.27
N LEU A 969 -35.76 5.74 5.61
CA LEU A 969 -36.95 5.41 4.80
C LEU A 969 -36.85 5.89 3.33
N SER A 970 -36.24 7.05 3.07
CA SER A 970 -36.08 7.58 1.71
C SER A 970 -35.12 6.77 0.83
N ARG A 971 -34.35 5.85 1.41
CA ARG A 971 -33.35 5.04 0.71
C ARG A 971 -33.82 3.62 0.42
N LYS A 972 -34.90 3.16 1.07
CA LYS A 972 -35.49 1.84 0.87
C LYS A 972 -36.02 1.70 -0.56
N ARG A 973 -35.66 0.60 -1.24
CA ARG A 973 -36.06 0.34 -2.62
C ARG A 973 -36.01 -1.14 -2.97
N MET A 974 -36.90 -1.57 -3.86
CA MET A 974 -36.92 -2.91 -4.44
C MET A 974 -37.13 -2.78 -5.94
N THR A 975 -36.37 -3.54 -6.71
CA THR A 975 -36.49 -3.62 -8.17
C THR A 975 -36.44 -5.07 -8.59
N GLU A 976 -37.38 -5.48 -9.42
CA GLU A 976 -37.37 -6.78 -10.08
C GLU A 976 -37.58 -6.59 -11.57
N GLY A 977 -37.13 -7.55 -12.36
CA GLY A 977 -37.39 -7.47 -13.77
C GLY A 977 -36.72 -8.55 -14.58
N TRP A 978 -36.98 -8.48 -15.87
CA TRP A 978 -36.40 -9.39 -16.84
C TRP A 978 -35.97 -8.60 -18.08
N PHE A 979 -34.96 -9.13 -18.76
CA PHE A 979 -34.49 -8.68 -20.05
C PHE A 979 -34.39 -9.88 -20.98
N SER A 980 -34.85 -9.70 -22.20
CA SER A 980 -34.66 -10.61 -23.32
C SER A 980 -33.89 -9.87 -24.39
N GLU A 981 -32.70 -10.36 -24.67
CA GLU A 981 -31.85 -9.91 -25.75
C GLU A 981 -31.86 -11.03 -26.78
N THR A 982 -32.55 -10.79 -27.90
CA THR A 982 -32.63 -11.76 -28.99
C THR A 982 -31.95 -11.14 -30.19
N GLY A 983 -30.89 -11.78 -30.67
CA GLY A 983 -30.14 -11.26 -31.78
C GLY A 983 -29.68 -12.30 -32.78
N LEU A 984 -29.44 -11.82 -33.99
CA LEU A 984 -28.89 -12.61 -35.08
C LEU A 984 -27.46 -12.14 -35.35
N ARG A 985 -26.50 -13.04 -35.15
CA ARG A 985 -25.09 -12.83 -35.52
C ARG A 985 -24.84 -13.44 -36.88
N TRP A 986 -24.51 -12.62 -37.87
CA TRP A 986 -24.01 -13.04 -39.16
C TRP A 986 -22.49 -12.98 -39.18
N ARG A 987 -21.83 -14.08 -39.53
CA ARG A 987 -20.38 -14.23 -39.60
C ARG A 987 -19.96 -14.59 -41.02
N ARG A 988 -19.07 -13.79 -41.60
CA ARG A 988 -18.45 -14.04 -42.90
C ARG A 988 -16.97 -14.39 -42.71
N ASP A 989 -16.59 -15.60 -43.12
CA ASP A 989 -15.20 -16.08 -43.25
C ASP A 989 -14.28 -15.79 -42.06
N GLN A 990 -14.83 -15.83 -40.84
CA GLN A 990 -14.18 -15.45 -39.58
C GLN A 990 -13.70 -13.99 -39.47
N ALA A 991 -13.71 -13.21 -40.55
CA ALA A 991 -13.20 -11.85 -40.66
C ALA A 991 -14.20 -10.77 -40.21
N LEU A 992 -15.49 -11.04 -40.29
CA LEU A 992 -16.52 -10.10 -39.86
C LEU A 992 -17.67 -10.85 -39.21
N GLN A 993 -18.14 -10.34 -38.09
CA GLN A 993 -19.38 -10.71 -37.44
C GLN A 993 -20.20 -9.44 -37.23
N LEU A 994 -21.39 -9.39 -37.79
CA LEU A 994 -22.37 -8.34 -37.53
C LEU A 994 -23.51 -8.95 -36.72
N GLY A 995 -23.98 -8.22 -35.74
CA GLY A 995 -25.07 -8.60 -34.86
C GLY A 995 -26.12 -7.51 -34.81
N GLY A 996 -27.38 -7.91 -34.71
CA GLY A 996 -28.45 -7.03 -34.29
C GLY A 996 -29.23 -7.72 -33.20
N ASP A 997 -29.40 -7.06 -32.06
CA ASP A 997 -30.14 -7.51 -30.90
C ASP A 997 -31.37 -6.64 -30.71
N LEU A 998 -32.51 -7.29 -30.57
CA LEU A 998 -33.70 -6.69 -30.02
C LEU A 998 -33.66 -6.89 -28.51
N ILE A 999 -33.67 -5.78 -27.78
CA ILE A 999 -33.71 -5.77 -26.32
C ILE A 999 -35.12 -5.39 -25.88
N ILE A 1000 -35.77 -6.30 -25.17
CA ILE A 1000 -37.05 -6.03 -24.51
C ILE A 1000 -36.87 -6.36 -23.04
N GLY A 1001 -37.28 -5.47 -22.16
CA GLY A 1001 -37.27 -5.72 -20.74
C GLY A 1001 -38.40 -5.01 -20.03
N ARG A 1002 -38.69 -5.49 -18.83
CA ARG A 1002 -39.61 -4.83 -17.91
C ARG A 1002 -38.99 -4.82 -16.53
N ASN A 1003 -39.04 -3.67 -15.87
CA ASN A 1003 -38.62 -3.51 -14.50
C ASN A 1003 -39.77 -2.97 -13.66
N THR A 1004 -40.15 -3.68 -12.61
CA THR A 1004 -41.12 -3.23 -11.62
C THR A 1004 -40.45 -3.04 -10.28
N GLY A 1005 -41.00 -2.22 -9.41
CA GLY A 1005 -40.39 -1.96 -8.12
C GLY A 1005 -41.04 -0.84 -7.33
N GLU A 1006 -40.40 -0.50 -6.22
CA GLU A 1006 -40.79 0.58 -5.32
C GLU A 1006 -39.51 1.29 -4.85
N SER A 1007 -39.56 2.61 -4.73
CA SER A 1007 -38.47 3.42 -4.16
C SER A 1007 -39.07 4.46 -3.23
N ALA A 1008 -38.73 4.39 -1.94
CA ALA A 1008 -39.32 5.17 -0.85
C ALA A 1008 -40.86 5.11 -0.80
N THR A 1009 -41.54 6.05 -1.47
CA THR A 1009 -43.01 6.18 -1.52
C THR A 1009 -43.60 6.08 -2.93
N ARG A 1010 -42.77 5.79 -3.94
CA ARG A 1010 -43.19 5.80 -5.35
C ARG A 1010 -43.03 4.42 -5.97
N SER A 1011 -44.04 4.01 -6.74
CA SER A 1011 -43.98 2.78 -7.54
C SER A 1011 -43.22 3.02 -8.83
N LEU A 1012 -42.51 1.98 -9.27
CA LEU A 1012 -41.70 1.95 -10.48
C LEU A 1012 -42.27 0.86 -11.39
N ASP A 1013 -42.70 1.21 -12.60
CA ASP A 1013 -42.99 0.26 -13.67
C ASP A 1013 -42.40 0.81 -14.97
N LEU A 1014 -41.35 0.15 -15.44
CA LEU A 1014 -40.56 0.55 -16.60
C LEU A 1014 -40.67 -0.50 -17.68
N THR A 1015 -40.97 -0.05 -18.89
CA THR A 1015 -40.85 -0.85 -20.10
C THR A 1015 -39.61 -0.39 -20.87
N ILE A 1016 -38.75 -1.34 -21.19
CA ILE A 1016 -37.47 -1.08 -21.84
C ILE A 1016 -37.55 -1.74 -23.21
N THR A 1017 -37.37 -0.94 -24.25
CA THR A 1017 -37.31 -1.44 -25.63
C THR A 1017 -36.11 -0.83 -26.29
N GLY A 1018 -35.38 -1.62 -27.06
CA GLY A 1018 -34.24 -1.08 -27.76
C GLY A 1018 -33.70 -2.01 -28.81
N ILE A 1019 -32.84 -1.45 -29.63
CA ILE A 1019 -32.11 -2.17 -30.67
C ILE A 1019 -30.64 -1.90 -30.41
N GLN A 1020 -29.85 -2.95 -30.37
CA GLN A 1020 -28.40 -2.88 -30.28
C GLN A 1020 -27.79 -3.51 -31.53
N LEU A 1021 -26.95 -2.76 -32.21
CA LEU A 1021 -26.15 -3.26 -33.32
C LEU A 1021 -24.77 -3.58 -32.79
N GLU A 1022 -24.32 -4.80 -33.02
CA GLU A 1022 -22.97 -5.25 -32.66
C GLU A 1022 -22.15 -5.46 -33.92
N THR A 1023 -20.89 -5.10 -33.87
CA THR A 1023 -19.93 -5.36 -34.94
C THR A 1023 -18.67 -5.90 -34.33
N LEU A 1024 -18.20 -7.03 -34.84
CA LEU A 1024 -16.95 -7.64 -34.50
C LEU A 1024 -16.20 -7.91 -35.80
N MET A 1025 -15.27 -7.03 -36.13
CA MET A 1025 -14.46 -7.10 -37.34
C MET A 1025 -13.04 -7.51 -37.00
N PHE A 1026 -12.47 -8.40 -37.81
CA PHE A 1026 -11.06 -8.75 -37.81
C PHE A 1026 -10.45 -8.25 -39.12
N PRO A 1027 -9.95 -7.00 -39.18
CA PRO A 1027 -9.28 -6.48 -40.36
C PRO A 1027 -7.98 -7.27 -40.64
N GLY A 1028 -8.10 -8.33 -41.44
CA GLY A 1028 -7.02 -9.28 -41.70
C GLY A 1028 -6.68 -10.16 -40.49
N ARG A 1029 -5.40 -10.57 -40.38
CA ARG A 1029 -4.87 -11.30 -39.20
C ARG A 1029 -4.33 -10.38 -38.11
N ARG A 1030 -4.56 -9.07 -38.25
CA ARG A 1030 -3.80 -8.01 -37.61
C ARG A 1030 -4.68 -7.08 -36.77
N GLY A 1031 -5.89 -7.46 -36.38
CA GLY A 1031 -6.65 -6.65 -35.45
C GLY A 1031 -8.04 -7.19 -35.14
N ARG A 1032 -8.70 -6.54 -34.19
CA ARG A 1032 -10.06 -6.77 -33.74
C ARG A 1032 -10.71 -5.43 -33.47
N ILE A 1033 -11.83 -5.13 -34.13
CA ILE A 1033 -12.67 -3.98 -33.85
C ILE A 1033 -13.99 -4.53 -33.32
N ASP A 1034 -14.32 -4.18 -32.09
CA ASP A 1034 -15.56 -4.49 -31.40
C ASP A 1034 -16.35 -3.18 -31.29
N GLY A 1035 -17.58 -3.16 -31.75
CA GLY A 1035 -18.43 -1.97 -31.70
C GLY A 1035 -19.84 -2.36 -31.31
N SER A 1036 -20.46 -1.55 -30.48
CA SER A 1036 -21.88 -1.65 -30.17
C SER A 1036 -22.53 -0.27 -30.29
N LEU A 1037 -23.69 -0.22 -30.94
CA LEU A 1037 -24.54 0.97 -30.99
C LEU A 1037 -25.92 0.55 -30.51
N GLY A 1038 -26.27 0.98 -29.31
CA GLY A 1038 -27.54 0.71 -28.68
C GLY A 1038 -28.41 1.96 -28.63
N MET A 1039 -29.65 1.84 -29.11
CA MET A 1039 -30.69 2.83 -28.89
C MET A 1039 -31.77 2.18 -28.05
N PHE A 1040 -31.97 2.71 -26.85
CA PHE A 1040 -32.90 2.18 -25.85
C PHE A 1040 -33.89 3.27 -25.46
N ASN A 1041 -35.17 2.92 -25.42
CA ASN A 1041 -36.20 3.77 -24.87
C ASN A 1041 -36.70 3.14 -23.57
N VAL A 1042 -36.59 3.90 -22.48
CA VAL A 1042 -37.10 3.52 -21.16
C VAL A 1042 -38.36 4.32 -20.90
N PHE A 1043 -39.51 3.67 -21.02
CA PHE A 1043 -40.81 4.26 -20.78
C PHE A 1043 -41.29 3.92 -19.37
N GLN A 1044 -41.76 4.92 -18.62
CA GLN A 1044 -42.37 4.70 -17.31
C GLN A 1044 -43.89 4.71 -17.42
N ASN A 1045 -44.53 3.66 -16.89
CA ASN A 1045 -45.97 3.57 -16.76
C ASN A 1045 -46.38 4.21 -15.43
N GLY A 1046 -47.16 5.29 -15.45
CA GLY A 1046 -47.67 5.97 -14.23
C GLY A 1046 -46.97 7.29 -13.89
N GLU A 1047 -46.79 7.60 -12.60
CA GLU A 1047 -46.17 8.85 -12.15
C GLU A 1047 -44.69 8.95 -12.54
N THR A 1048 -44.30 9.99 -13.27
CA THR A 1048 -42.91 10.20 -13.71
C THR A 1048 -41.98 10.52 -12.55
N LEU A 1049 -40.95 9.68 -12.37
CA LEU A 1049 -39.85 9.92 -11.44
C LEU A 1049 -38.84 10.90 -12.05
N SER A 1050 -38.18 11.72 -11.22
CA SER A 1050 -37.12 12.63 -11.65
C SER A 1050 -35.79 11.93 -11.92
N SER A 1051 -35.54 10.79 -11.28
CA SER A 1051 -34.34 9.98 -11.43
C SER A 1051 -34.67 8.50 -11.17
N LEU A 1052 -34.02 7.61 -11.91
CA LEU A 1052 -34.16 6.16 -11.69
C LEU A 1052 -33.18 5.66 -10.63
N PRO A 1053 -33.56 4.67 -9.82
CA PRO A 1053 -32.62 3.97 -8.95
C PRO A 1053 -31.46 3.36 -9.78
N PRO A 1054 -30.24 3.29 -9.23
CA PRO A 1054 -29.08 2.72 -9.95
C PRO A 1054 -29.29 1.27 -10.42
N GLU A 1055 -30.10 0.52 -9.68
CA GLU A 1055 -30.38 -0.89 -9.96
C GLU A 1055 -31.42 -1.09 -11.07
N ALA A 1056 -32.21 -0.04 -11.39
CA ALA A 1056 -33.27 -0.10 -12.39
C ALA A 1056 -32.72 0.06 -13.82
N ALA A 1057 -33.40 -0.56 -14.78
CA ALA A 1057 -33.12 -0.43 -16.22
C ALA A 1057 -31.64 -0.65 -16.60
N ARG A 1058 -30.89 -1.46 -15.83
CA ARG A 1058 -29.44 -1.67 -16.00
C ARG A 1058 -28.63 -0.36 -16.06
N GLY A 1059 -29.04 0.66 -15.30
CA GLY A 1059 -28.38 1.96 -15.25
C GLY A 1059 -28.80 2.97 -16.32
N MET A 1060 -29.72 2.61 -17.22
CA MET A 1060 -30.31 3.53 -18.20
C MET A 1060 -31.24 4.55 -17.53
N GLN A 1061 -31.42 5.72 -18.16
CA GLN A 1061 -32.27 6.81 -17.69
C GLN A 1061 -33.64 6.80 -18.37
N LEU A 1062 -34.61 7.59 -17.87
CA LEU A 1062 -35.93 7.71 -18.50
C LEU A 1062 -35.83 8.36 -19.89
N GLY A 1063 -36.66 7.87 -20.83
CA GLY A 1063 -36.71 8.34 -22.21
C GLY A 1063 -35.68 7.66 -23.10
N LEU A 1064 -35.20 8.39 -24.11
CA LEU A 1064 -34.28 7.88 -25.11
C LEU A 1064 -32.83 7.88 -24.57
N ASN A 1065 -32.20 6.73 -24.62
CA ASN A 1065 -30.80 6.50 -24.27
C ASN A 1065 -30.09 6.00 -25.53
N LEU A 1066 -29.10 6.76 -25.99
CA LEU A 1066 -28.23 6.38 -27.08
C LEU A 1066 -26.85 6.10 -26.51
N ARG A 1067 -26.40 4.85 -26.64
CA ARG A 1067 -25.08 4.41 -26.19
C ARG A 1067 -24.33 3.83 -27.37
N SER A 1068 -23.13 4.33 -27.62
CA SER A 1068 -22.21 3.73 -28.58
C SER A 1068 -20.90 3.41 -27.90
N THR A 1069 -20.37 2.22 -28.09
CA THR A 1069 -19.01 1.88 -27.68
C THR A 1069 -18.26 1.30 -28.86
N VAL A 1070 -17.04 1.76 -29.11
CA VAL A 1070 -16.18 1.23 -30.17
C VAL A 1070 -14.80 0.99 -29.56
N THR A 1071 -14.40 -0.27 -29.50
CA THR A 1071 -13.08 -0.70 -29.06
C THR A 1071 -12.33 -1.35 -30.23
N ALA A 1072 -11.20 -0.79 -30.64
CA ALA A 1072 -10.35 -1.36 -31.67
C ALA A 1072 -8.98 -1.75 -31.09
N VAL A 1073 -8.48 -2.93 -31.45
CA VAL A 1073 -7.12 -3.41 -31.16
C VAL A 1073 -6.51 -3.76 -32.51
N LEU A 1074 -5.58 -2.96 -33.01
CA LEU A 1074 -5.00 -3.08 -34.35
C LEU A 1074 -3.49 -3.31 -34.25
N ASN A 1075 -3.03 -4.50 -34.62
CA ASN A 1075 -1.61 -4.82 -34.81
C ASN A 1075 -1.13 -4.27 -36.16
N LEU A 1076 -0.66 -3.02 -36.18
CA LEU A 1076 -0.09 -2.39 -37.37
C LEU A 1076 1.11 -3.18 -37.93
N THR A 1077 1.94 -3.76 -37.05
CA THR A 1077 3.01 -4.73 -37.35
C THR A 1077 3.03 -5.85 -36.28
N GLU A 1078 3.97 -6.81 -36.35
CA GLU A 1078 4.17 -7.81 -35.28
C GLU A 1078 4.62 -7.16 -33.95
N GLU A 1079 5.15 -5.94 -34.07
CA GLU A 1079 5.81 -5.14 -33.05
C GLU A 1079 5.03 -3.86 -32.73
N LEU A 1080 3.87 -3.58 -33.35
CA LEU A 1080 3.14 -2.32 -33.14
C LEU A 1080 1.64 -2.59 -33.06
N THR A 1081 1.04 -2.21 -31.93
CA THR A 1081 -0.38 -2.38 -31.60
C THR A 1081 -1.02 -1.02 -31.31
N LEU A 1082 -2.26 -0.81 -31.74
CA LEU A 1082 -3.05 0.39 -31.50
C LEU A 1082 -4.37 -0.02 -30.86
N ASN A 1083 -4.58 0.38 -29.61
CA ASN A 1083 -5.82 0.20 -28.87
C ASN A 1083 -6.60 1.51 -28.92
N LEU A 1084 -7.84 1.51 -29.37
CA LEU A 1084 -8.74 2.65 -29.36
C LEU A 1084 -9.99 2.25 -28.60
N ASN A 1085 -10.53 3.14 -27.79
CA ASN A 1085 -11.81 2.99 -27.12
C ASN A 1085 -12.57 4.31 -27.24
N THR A 1086 -13.82 4.26 -27.66
CA THR A 1086 -14.68 5.42 -27.77
C THR A 1086 -16.02 5.06 -27.18
N THR A 1087 -16.49 5.87 -26.23
CA THR A 1087 -17.79 5.71 -25.60
C THR A 1087 -18.58 7.00 -25.82
N TYR A 1088 -19.77 6.88 -26.39
CA TYR A 1088 -20.72 7.96 -26.52
C TYR A 1088 -21.97 7.62 -25.73
N LEU A 1089 -22.43 8.56 -24.91
CA LEU A 1089 -23.61 8.46 -24.09
C LEU A 1089 -24.47 9.71 -24.33
N ASN A 1090 -25.71 9.50 -24.72
CA ASN A 1090 -26.69 10.57 -24.79
C ASN A 1090 -27.99 10.09 -24.15
N ASP A 1091 -28.25 10.62 -22.97
CA ASP A 1091 -29.43 10.37 -22.14
C ASP A 1091 -29.73 11.65 -21.33
N ALA A 1092 -30.76 11.59 -20.47
CA ALA A 1092 -31.21 12.73 -19.66
C ALA A 1092 -30.12 13.32 -18.74
N VAL A 1093 -29.08 12.55 -18.38
CA VAL A 1093 -28.02 12.96 -17.46
C VAL A 1093 -26.76 13.41 -18.22
N HIS A 1094 -26.38 12.68 -19.27
CA HIS A 1094 -25.07 12.82 -19.92
C HIS A 1094 -25.04 13.77 -21.13
N GLN A 1095 -26.17 14.07 -21.78
CA GLN A 1095 -26.29 15.06 -22.87
C GLN A 1095 -25.09 15.13 -23.85
N ASN A 1096 -25.06 14.25 -24.87
CA ASN A 1096 -23.99 14.17 -25.88
C ASN A 1096 -22.56 13.97 -25.32
N PHE A 1097 -22.43 13.18 -24.25
CA PHE A 1097 -21.14 12.90 -23.63
C PHE A 1097 -20.32 11.94 -24.50
N LEU A 1098 -19.12 12.36 -24.88
CA LEU A 1098 -18.19 11.57 -25.69
C LEU A 1098 -16.86 11.42 -24.95
N MET A 1099 -16.50 10.18 -24.62
CA MET A 1099 -15.17 9.82 -24.15
C MET A 1099 -14.42 9.11 -25.27
N PHE A 1100 -13.18 9.53 -25.50
CA PHE A 1100 -12.26 8.84 -26.38
C PHE A 1100 -10.99 8.50 -25.60
N SER A 1101 -10.49 7.28 -25.73
CA SER A 1101 -9.14 6.93 -25.32
C SER A 1101 -8.43 6.13 -26.41
N GLY A 1102 -7.16 6.40 -26.63
CA GLY A 1102 -6.34 5.66 -27.60
C GLY A 1102 -4.96 5.43 -27.04
N GLU A 1103 -4.43 4.21 -27.16
CA GLU A 1103 -3.08 3.80 -26.79
C GLU A 1103 -2.37 3.22 -28.01
N VAL A 1104 -1.22 3.75 -28.38
CA VAL A 1104 -0.27 3.11 -29.30
C VAL A 1104 0.76 2.39 -28.46
N ARG A 1105 1.06 1.12 -28.78
CA ARG A 1105 2.08 0.30 -28.12
C ARG A 1105 3.01 -0.32 -29.16
N ALA A 1106 4.31 -0.06 -29.08
CA ALA A 1106 5.31 -0.77 -29.86
C ALA A 1106 6.07 -1.76 -28.96
N SER A 1107 6.10 -3.03 -29.31
CA SER A 1107 6.99 -4.06 -28.75
C SER A 1107 8.19 -4.25 -29.66
N PHE A 1108 9.35 -4.59 -29.14
CA PHE A 1108 10.56 -4.81 -29.94
C PHE A 1108 11.48 -5.81 -29.26
#